data_AF-A0A3A0FBZ9-F1
#
_entry.id   AF-A0A3A0FBZ9-F1
#
_cell.length_a   1.000
_cell.length_b   1.000
_cell.length_c   1.000
_cell.angle_alpha   90.00
_cell.angle_beta   90.00
_cell.angle_gamma   90.00
#
_symmetry.space_group_name_H-M   'P 1'
#
loop_
_entity.id
_entity.type
_entity.pdbx_description
1 polymer ?
#
loop_
_entity_poly.entity_id
_entity_poly.type
_entity_poly.pdbx_seq_one_letter_code
_entity_poly.pdbx_strand_id
1 'polypeptide(L)'
;MANPAIEENDPKQEQIPAPQERGMETVAELRSFAGARKADMRRRTLEAINRGKQALEMPTLPAEARQALTSIGREMEVLERQAEQEMEHIVETPISVAEEAVPAVPSVPEQAASEAQEQREQVDPALERLNRDLELAETVTKLEQGGELIEQERRQLAGMLEHRGWHKLFNQVRPGQAVIATLAPSGDAFSIKNFNDNLFGMQRTDDIIIERRNILSNSLKEAGLEELSQSFKDGYFTLPADQVDTEEKRRAVMERLAGVMTKANADITAFIASVAEREVAMPGNARREALRAFQEELKTSGGYRGSFGMALAGEAAGEGDYTYIEKAVGDALKGAKLGREHPSYGQEFTAASPERILEFARELREALSEKKEIVDANGRSFVIFEMLADGTKQLNLDVIRDVRKGKFKPLNADQAETLRDIRDYMERINILDVLKPYTHEELSGSPVYGTDETLSAQVTETNTLVDKLRAGGALAPEDRERIAGRIKQEGKDRTCTSSIEFHSRALDIPNCTYLNMDVLDVGPKLLQEFDRLLQQVERGDMSFAEASLIAGDETTRNMREFRAKITEAYRNLTGGETPLMLVGGDEAAIAMDSSLVDDAFLMELRRATNSRVVETVVAGSERRSSGDDTQIRREHLAAQKLAEQGSELAKNIESGVRNLRLAIADLPSEEQAPFLAQVNGLNIRQFAVKQRKEAQGFDLIVEDPANPRATMTVDADRVLASIDDLRRIVSQAVGERRAALLAELSPRYPNIDASNIARVIRMKNMSAPEEYQAFLDAMK
;
A
#
# COMPACT_ATOMS: atom_id res chain seq x y z
N MET A 1 -61.97 -26.42 -37.52
CA MET A 1 -62.02 -27.86 -37.88
C MET A 1 -60.93 -28.56 -37.09
N ALA A 2 -61.34 -29.65 -36.43
CA ALA A 2 -60.53 -30.76 -35.93
C ALA A 2 -59.35 -30.47 -34.97
N ASN A 3 -59.65 -30.70 -33.69
CA ASN A 3 -58.76 -31.33 -32.72
C ASN A 3 -58.47 -32.80 -33.13
N PRO A 4 -57.29 -33.35 -32.84
CA PRO A 4 -57.21 -34.59 -32.05
C PRO A 4 -56.09 -34.50 -30.98
N ALA A 5 -56.30 -34.76 -29.68
CA ALA A 5 -56.48 -36.05 -28.98
C ALA A 5 -55.35 -37.08 -29.26
N ILE A 6 -54.68 -37.77 -28.32
CA ILE A 6 -54.57 -37.93 -26.85
C ILE A 6 -53.24 -38.71 -26.65
N GLU A 7 -52.46 -38.50 -25.58
CA GLU A 7 -51.91 -39.60 -24.74
C GLU A 7 -51.23 -39.04 -23.49
N GLU A 8 -51.90 -39.24 -22.35
CA GLU A 8 -51.35 -39.10 -21.00
C GLU A 8 -50.31 -40.20 -20.77
N ASN A 9 -49.11 -39.82 -20.32
CA ASN A 9 -48.20 -40.72 -19.64
C ASN A 9 -47.90 -40.15 -18.25
N ASP A 10 -48.33 -40.92 -17.27
CA ASP A 10 -48.22 -40.73 -15.83
C ASP A 10 -46.75 -40.64 -15.40
N PRO A 11 -46.28 -39.54 -14.76
CA PRO A 11 -44.93 -39.48 -14.24
C PRO A 11 -44.85 -40.33 -12.97
N LYS A 12 -43.98 -41.34 -12.98
CA LYS A 12 -43.53 -42.03 -11.77
C LYS A 12 -43.12 -40.98 -10.74
N GLN A 13 -43.90 -40.87 -9.66
CA GLN A 13 -43.51 -40.17 -8.45
C GLN A 13 -42.22 -40.82 -7.92
N GLU A 14 -41.09 -40.17 -8.14
CA GLU A 14 -39.95 -40.34 -7.23
C GLU A 14 -40.40 -39.81 -5.88
N GLN A 15 -40.62 -40.72 -4.93
CA GLN A 15 -40.83 -40.37 -3.54
C GLN A 15 -39.57 -39.64 -3.06
N ILE A 16 -39.67 -38.32 -2.97
CA ILE A 16 -38.71 -37.52 -2.23
C ILE A 16 -38.83 -37.98 -0.77
N PRO A 17 -37.76 -38.55 -0.17
CA PRO A 17 -37.82 -39.02 1.21
C PRO A 17 -38.17 -37.85 2.14
N ALA A 18 -38.98 -38.12 3.16
CA ALA A 18 -39.47 -37.10 4.06
C ALA A 18 -38.29 -36.36 4.72
N PRO A 19 -38.42 -35.08 5.12
CA PRO A 19 -37.32 -34.28 5.68
C PRO A 19 -36.58 -34.93 6.87
N GLN A 20 -37.23 -35.83 7.60
CA GLN A 20 -36.61 -36.63 8.67
C GLN A 20 -35.61 -37.68 8.15
N GLU A 21 -35.82 -38.27 6.97
CA GLU A 21 -34.91 -39.26 6.38
C GLU A 21 -33.62 -38.59 5.85
N ARG A 22 -33.70 -37.36 5.30
CA ARG A 22 -32.53 -36.58 4.87
C ARG A 22 -31.66 -36.09 6.04
N GLY A 23 -32.27 -35.74 7.17
CA GLY A 23 -31.53 -35.37 8.38
C GLY A 23 -30.71 -36.52 8.96
N MET A 24 -31.26 -37.74 8.92
CA MET A 24 -30.58 -38.97 9.35
C MET A 24 -29.48 -39.39 8.37
N GLU A 25 -29.67 -39.20 7.05
CA GLU A 25 -28.62 -39.41 6.04
C GLU A 25 -27.44 -38.45 6.22
N THR A 26 -27.70 -37.18 6.53
CA THR A 26 -26.63 -36.16 6.72
C THR A 26 -25.77 -36.47 7.97
N VAL A 27 -26.38 -36.98 9.04
CA VAL A 27 -25.64 -37.43 10.24
C VAL A 27 -24.87 -38.72 9.97
N ALA A 28 -25.42 -39.63 9.17
CA ALA A 28 -24.73 -40.85 8.75
C ALA A 28 -23.52 -40.56 7.84
N GLU A 29 -23.63 -39.59 6.93
CA GLU A 29 -22.53 -39.12 6.08
C GLU A 29 -21.44 -38.42 6.90
N LEU A 30 -21.82 -37.58 7.86
CA LEU A 30 -20.86 -36.95 8.79
C LEU A 30 -20.14 -37.98 9.67
N ARG A 31 -20.84 -39.01 10.17
CA ARG A 31 -20.22 -40.14 10.88
C ARG A 31 -19.29 -40.94 9.99
N SER A 32 -19.66 -41.17 8.73
CA SER A 32 -18.83 -41.88 7.75
C SER A 32 -17.56 -41.09 7.42
N PHE A 33 -17.68 -39.79 7.15
CA PHE A 33 -16.56 -38.89 6.86
C PHE A 33 -15.62 -38.72 8.06
N ALA A 34 -16.18 -38.54 9.27
CA ALA A 34 -15.39 -38.49 10.50
C ALA A 34 -14.69 -39.82 10.79
N GLY A 35 -15.36 -40.96 10.55
CA GLY A 35 -14.77 -42.29 10.66
C GLY A 35 -13.61 -42.51 9.68
N ALA A 36 -13.76 -42.08 8.43
CA ALA A 36 -12.72 -42.17 7.41
C ALA A 36 -11.50 -41.29 7.75
N ARG A 37 -11.74 -40.07 8.24
CA ARG A 37 -10.67 -39.15 8.65
C ARG A 37 -9.94 -39.64 9.91
N LYS A 38 -10.67 -40.23 10.87
CA LYS A 38 -10.12 -40.89 12.06
C LYS A 38 -9.23 -42.08 11.68
N ALA A 39 -9.67 -42.89 10.70
CA ALA A 39 -8.90 -44.02 10.19
C ALA A 39 -7.61 -43.58 9.46
N ASP A 40 -7.67 -42.53 8.63
CA ASP A 40 -6.50 -42.02 7.91
C ASP A 40 -5.45 -41.41 8.86
N MET A 41 -5.92 -40.63 9.84
CA MET A 41 -5.03 -40.02 10.83
C MET A 41 -4.34 -41.08 11.69
N ARG A 42 -5.09 -42.08 12.18
CA ARG A 42 -4.54 -43.22 12.94
C ARG A 42 -3.52 -44.01 12.12
N ARG A 43 -3.78 -44.20 10.82
CA ARG A 43 -2.83 -44.86 9.90
C ARG A 43 -1.52 -44.10 9.78
N ARG A 44 -1.55 -42.78 9.56
CA ARG A 44 -0.34 -41.94 9.45
C ARG A 44 0.48 -41.94 10.74
N THR A 45 -0.20 -41.89 11.90
CA THR A 45 0.47 -41.95 13.21
C THR A 45 1.12 -43.31 13.45
N LEU A 46 0.43 -44.42 13.15
CA LEU A 46 0.99 -45.78 13.24
C LEU A 46 2.16 -45.99 12.27
N GLU A 47 2.09 -45.44 11.06
CA GLU A 47 3.21 -45.46 10.12
C GLU A 47 4.43 -44.69 10.64
N ALA A 48 4.22 -43.52 11.25
CA ALA A 48 5.30 -42.74 11.88
C ALA A 48 5.92 -43.49 13.08
N ILE A 49 5.09 -44.10 13.92
CA ILE A 49 5.53 -44.93 15.06
C ILE A 49 6.33 -46.14 14.57
N ASN A 50 5.86 -46.83 13.53
CA ASN A 50 6.54 -48.00 12.98
C ASN A 50 7.87 -47.63 12.30
N ARG A 51 7.97 -46.48 11.63
CA ARG A 51 9.26 -45.95 11.13
C ARG A 51 10.23 -45.64 12.27
N GLY A 52 9.75 -45.08 13.37
CA GLY A 52 10.55 -44.88 14.58
C GLY A 52 11.03 -46.19 15.22
N LYS A 53 10.19 -47.24 15.23
CA LYS A 53 10.56 -48.58 15.71
C LYS A 53 11.54 -49.31 14.79
N GLN A 54 11.45 -49.15 13.48
CA GLN A 54 12.45 -49.68 12.55
C GLN A 54 13.81 -49.00 12.70
N ALA A 55 13.85 -47.71 13.03
CA ALA A 55 15.10 -47.02 13.37
C ALA A 55 15.75 -47.53 14.67
N LEU A 56 14.97 -48.12 15.58
CA LEU A 56 15.40 -48.68 16.87
C LEU A 56 16.04 -50.08 16.75
N GLU A 57 15.80 -50.83 15.68
CA GLU A 57 16.31 -52.21 15.48
C GLU A 57 17.70 -52.27 14.83
N MET A 58 18.37 -51.12 14.59
CA MET A 58 19.70 -51.12 14.00
C MET A 58 20.77 -51.69 14.98
N PRO A 59 21.62 -52.65 14.57
CA PRO A 59 22.45 -53.45 15.49
C PRO A 59 23.56 -52.69 16.25
N THR A 60 23.83 -51.42 15.95
CA THR A 60 25.02 -50.68 16.40
C THR A 60 24.72 -49.35 17.10
N LEU A 61 23.59 -49.24 17.80
CA LEU A 61 23.27 -48.02 18.57
C LEU A 61 23.98 -47.99 19.95
N PRO A 62 24.73 -46.91 20.28
CA PRO A 62 25.31 -46.68 21.61
C PRO A 62 24.24 -46.66 22.72
N ALA A 63 24.62 -47.01 23.96
CA ALA A 63 23.69 -47.11 25.10
C ALA A 63 22.95 -45.80 25.40
N GLU A 64 23.60 -44.66 25.23
CA GLU A 64 23.00 -43.32 25.40
C GLU A 64 21.92 -43.05 24.34
N ALA A 65 22.14 -43.49 23.09
CA ALA A 65 21.15 -43.37 22.02
C ALA A 65 19.94 -44.28 22.28
N ARG A 66 20.14 -45.48 22.85
CA ARG A 66 19.02 -46.35 23.27
C ARG A 66 18.19 -45.71 24.38
N GLN A 67 18.83 -45.03 25.32
CA GLN A 67 18.14 -44.38 26.43
C GLN A 67 17.36 -43.14 25.96
N ALA A 68 17.93 -42.33 25.07
CA ALA A 68 17.24 -41.22 24.41
C ALA A 68 16.05 -41.69 23.57
N LEU A 69 16.22 -42.75 22.78
CA LEU A 69 15.12 -43.30 21.96
C LEU A 69 14.02 -43.97 22.80
N THR A 70 14.34 -44.52 23.97
CA THR A 70 13.34 -45.01 24.93
C THR A 70 12.53 -43.87 25.54
N SER A 71 13.16 -42.70 25.78
CA SER A 71 12.48 -41.49 26.24
C SER A 71 11.52 -40.95 25.17
N ILE A 72 11.98 -40.90 23.91
CA ILE A 72 11.17 -40.49 22.76
C ILE A 72 9.98 -41.44 22.56
N GLY A 73 10.18 -42.75 22.72
CA GLY A 73 9.09 -43.73 22.66
C GLY A 73 8.00 -43.50 23.72
N ARG A 74 8.38 -43.07 24.93
CA ARG A 74 7.42 -42.71 25.99
C ARG A 74 6.72 -41.37 25.73
N GLU A 75 7.43 -40.37 25.21
CA GLU A 75 6.83 -39.09 24.80
C GLU A 75 5.83 -39.28 23.65
N MET A 76 6.12 -40.20 22.73
CA MET A 76 5.21 -40.56 21.64
C MET A 76 3.94 -41.27 22.14
N GLU A 77 4.03 -42.15 23.15
CA GLU A 77 2.84 -42.75 23.78
C GLU A 77 1.96 -41.71 24.51
N VAL A 78 2.57 -40.65 25.05
CA VAL A 78 1.84 -39.53 25.68
C VAL A 78 1.13 -38.69 24.62
N LEU A 79 1.81 -38.40 23.50
CA LEU A 79 1.22 -37.67 22.38
C LEU A 79 0.08 -38.46 21.70
N GLU A 80 0.19 -39.79 21.62
CA GLU A 80 -0.89 -40.65 21.11
C GLU A 80 -2.15 -40.53 22.00
N ARG A 81 -2.00 -40.54 23.33
CA ARG A 81 -3.13 -40.37 24.25
C ARG A 81 -3.71 -38.95 24.23
N GLN A 82 -2.88 -37.91 24.09
CA GLN A 82 -3.36 -36.54 23.96
C GLN A 82 -4.13 -36.33 22.65
N ALA A 83 -3.64 -36.89 21.53
CA ALA A 83 -4.35 -36.86 20.27
C ALA A 83 -5.67 -37.64 20.32
N GLU A 84 -5.74 -38.78 21.03
CA GLU A 84 -6.99 -39.51 21.26
C GLU A 84 -8.01 -38.67 22.05
N GLN A 85 -7.58 -37.95 23.09
CA GLN A 85 -8.44 -37.07 23.88
C GLN A 85 -8.92 -35.83 23.11
N GLU A 86 -8.04 -35.19 22.32
CA GLU A 86 -8.42 -34.07 21.47
C GLU A 86 -9.37 -34.49 20.34
N MET A 87 -9.18 -35.67 19.76
CA MET A 87 -10.09 -36.22 18.75
C MET A 87 -11.48 -36.53 19.31
N GLU A 88 -11.58 -37.05 20.53
CA GLU A 88 -12.85 -37.28 21.22
C GLU A 88 -13.61 -35.95 21.43
N HIS A 89 -12.87 -34.90 21.81
CA HIS A 89 -13.44 -33.58 22.06
C HIS A 89 -13.85 -32.83 20.78
N ILE A 90 -13.10 -32.97 19.68
CA ILE A 90 -13.38 -32.26 18.42
C ILE A 90 -14.51 -32.92 17.62
N VAL A 91 -14.70 -34.24 17.74
CA VAL A 91 -15.63 -35.00 16.88
C VAL A 91 -16.92 -35.39 17.61
N GLU A 92 -16.86 -35.86 18.86
CA GLU A 92 -18.08 -36.38 19.53
C GLU A 92 -18.89 -35.27 20.23
N THR A 93 -18.22 -34.22 20.73
CA THR A 93 -18.93 -33.10 21.38
C THR A 93 -19.88 -32.36 20.43
N PRO A 94 -19.49 -31.97 19.19
CA PRO A 94 -20.40 -31.28 18.27
C PRO A 94 -21.53 -32.18 17.74
N ILE A 95 -21.29 -33.49 17.60
CA ILE A 95 -22.30 -34.46 17.12
C ILE A 95 -23.36 -34.70 18.21
N SER A 96 -22.95 -34.82 19.49
CA SER A 96 -23.91 -34.94 20.61
C SER A 96 -24.75 -33.68 20.82
N VAL A 97 -24.15 -32.50 20.62
CA VAL A 97 -24.86 -31.19 20.67
C VAL A 97 -25.85 -31.05 19.50
N ALA A 98 -25.54 -31.61 18.33
CA ALA A 98 -26.45 -31.64 17.18
C ALA A 98 -27.61 -32.64 17.36
N GLU A 99 -27.38 -33.75 18.07
CA GLU A 99 -28.41 -34.76 18.39
C GLU A 99 -29.38 -34.31 19.51
N GLU A 100 -28.92 -33.51 20.48
CA GLU A 100 -29.77 -32.97 21.56
C GLU A 100 -30.56 -31.69 21.16
N ALA A 101 -30.17 -30.99 20.10
CA ALA A 101 -30.82 -29.75 19.64
C ALA A 101 -32.09 -29.94 18.81
N VAL A 102 -32.60 -31.18 18.66
CA VAL A 102 -33.87 -31.44 17.96
C VAL A 102 -35.03 -31.53 18.94
N PRO A 103 -35.65 -30.38 19.28
CA PRO A 103 -37.10 -30.37 19.35
C PRO A 103 -37.71 -29.22 18.54
N ALA A 104 -38.64 -29.61 17.66
CA ALA A 104 -39.79 -28.86 17.12
C ALA A 104 -39.59 -27.35 16.89
N VAL A 105 -39.24 -26.96 15.65
CA VAL A 105 -39.41 -25.57 15.18
C VAL A 105 -40.24 -25.56 13.89
N PRO A 106 -41.19 -24.61 13.73
CA PRO A 106 -42.00 -24.47 12.52
C PRO A 106 -41.10 -24.09 11.33
N SER A 107 -41.55 -24.49 10.13
CA SER A 107 -41.03 -24.10 8.81
C SER A 107 -40.22 -22.78 8.78
N VAL A 108 -38.90 -22.89 8.58
CA VAL A 108 -38.05 -21.75 8.22
C VAL A 108 -38.29 -21.40 6.74
N PRO A 109 -38.50 -20.13 6.37
CA PRO A 109 -38.81 -19.73 4.98
C PRO A 109 -37.58 -19.86 4.07
N GLU A 110 -37.80 -20.21 2.80
CA GLU A 110 -36.82 -20.35 1.71
C GLU A 110 -35.78 -19.20 1.59
N GLN A 111 -36.05 -18.03 2.17
CA GLN A 111 -35.14 -16.87 2.15
C GLN A 111 -33.81 -17.12 2.88
N ALA A 112 -33.80 -17.85 4.01
CA ALA A 112 -32.55 -18.07 4.75
C ALA A 112 -31.60 -19.07 4.06
N ALA A 113 -32.14 -19.98 3.25
CA ALA A 113 -31.34 -20.90 2.43
C ALA A 113 -30.79 -20.21 1.17
N SER A 114 -31.57 -19.29 0.58
CA SER A 114 -31.15 -18.43 -0.53
C SER A 114 -30.01 -17.48 -0.12
N GLU A 115 -30.11 -16.85 1.06
CA GLU A 115 -29.08 -15.94 1.59
C GLU A 115 -27.77 -16.66 1.96
N ALA A 116 -27.85 -17.91 2.46
CA ALA A 116 -26.68 -18.75 2.71
C ALA A 116 -26.00 -19.26 1.42
N GLN A 117 -26.75 -19.31 0.31
CA GLN A 117 -26.22 -19.66 -1.01
C GLN A 117 -25.57 -18.44 -1.69
N GLU A 118 -26.15 -17.25 -1.56
CA GLU A 118 -25.51 -15.98 -1.98
C GLU A 118 -24.24 -15.64 -1.18
N GLN A 119 -24.16 -16.01 0.10
CA GLN A 119 -22.93 -15.88 0.90
C GLN A 119 -21.82 -16.88 0.52
N ARG A 120 -22.17 -17.99 -0.16
CA ARG A 120 -21.19 -18.96 -0.69
C ARG A 120 -20.66 -18.60 -2.08
N GLU A 121 -21.30 -17.66 -2.78
CA GLU A 121 -20.92 -17.18 -4.12
C GLU A 121 -20.33 -15.75 -4.12
N GLN A 122 -19.84 -15.23 -2.99
CA GLN A 122 -18.96 -14.05 -3.03
C GLN A 122 -17.61 -14.43 -3.62
N VAL A 123 -17.46 -14.17 -4.93
CA VAL A 123 -16.19 -14.24 -5.64
C VAL A 123 -15.19 -13.29 -4.95
N ASP A 124 -13.97 -13.75 -4.71
CA ASP A 124 -12.90 -12.94 -4.13
C ASP A 124 -12.68 -11.67 -4.98
N PRO A 125 -12.84 -10.45 -4.44
CA PRO A 125 -12.73 -9.22 -5.23
C PRO A 125 -11.35 -9.01 -5.86
N ALA A 126 -10.29 -9.54 -5.24
CA ALA A 126 -8.95 -9.53 -5.83
C ALA A 126 -8.90 -10.44 -7.07
N LEU A 127 -9.62 -11.56 -7.04
CA LEU A 127 -9.79 -12.47 -8.17
C LEU A 127 -10.58 -11.84 -9.31
N GLU A 128 -11.63 -11.07 -9.03
CA GLU A 128 -12.36 -10.32 -10.06
C GLU A 128 -11.47 -9.26 -10.76
N ARG A 129 -10.66 -8.53 -9.99
CA ARG A 129 -9.69 -7.57 -10.56
C ARG A 129 -8.67 -8.28 -11.46
N LEU A 130 -8.10 -9.37 -10.97
CA LEU A 130 -7.18 -10.19 -11.75
C LEU A 130 -7.85 -10.70 -13.04
N ASN A 131 -9.08 -11.20 -12.96
CA ASN A 131 -9.82 -11.66 -14.14
C ASN A 131 -10.01 -10.55 -15.19
N ARG A 132 -10.34 -9.32 -14.77
CA ARG A 132 -10.45 -8.17 -15.70
C ARG A 132 -9.11 -7.83 -16.37
N ASP A 133 -8.01 -7.89 -15.62
CA ASP A 133 -6.68 -7.70 -16.19
C ASP A 133 -6.33 -8.80 -17.20
N LEU A 134 -6.74 -10.06 -16.94
CA LEU A 134 -6.53 -11.17 -17.87
C LEU A 134 -7.41 -11.08 -19.12
N GLU A 135 -8.69 -10.71 -18.99
CA GLU A 135 -9.59 -10.44 -20.13
C GLU A 135 -9.03 -9.32 -21.03
N LEU A 136 -8.43 -8.30 -20.42
CA LEU A 136 -7.71 -7.24 -21.13
C LEU A 136 -6.46 -7.77 -21.83
N ALA A 137 -5.67 -8.64 -21.19
CA ALA A 137 -4.50 -9.27 -21.80
C ALA A 137 -4.87 -10.13 -23.02
N GLU A 138 -5.97 -10.89 -22.92
CA GLU A 138 -6.54 -11.66 -24.03
C GLU A 138 -6.95 -10.74 -25.18
N THR A 139 -7.59 -9.60 -24.88
CA THR A 139 -7.96 -8.59 -25.89
C THR A 139 -6.73 -8.02 -26.61
N VAL A 140 -5.64 -7.77 -25.88
CA VAL A 140 -4.37 -7.31 -26.47
C VAL A 140 -3.73 -8.39 -27.33
N THR A 141 -3.74 -9.65 -26.88
CA THR A 141 -3.20 -10.78 -27.65
C THR A 141 -4.00 -11.02 -28.93
N LYS A 142 -5.34 -10.93 -28.84
CA LYS A 142 -6.25 -10.97 -29.99
C LYS A 142 -5.93 -9.87 -31.00
N LEU A 143 -5.65 -8.64 -30.54
CA LEU A 143 -5.20 -7.55 -31.39
C LEU A 143 -3.88 -7.88 -32.12
N GLU A 144 -2.86 -8.36 -31.41
CA GLU A 144 -1.55 -8.70 -31.99
C GLU A 144 -1.67 -9.77 -33.07
N GLN A 145 -2.48 -10.79 -32.82
CA GLN A 145 -2.76 -11.89 -33.75
C GLN A 145 -3.64 -11.47 -34.93
N GLY A 146 -4.17 -10.24 -34.93
CA GLY A 146 -5.02 -9.72 -35.99
C GLY A 146 -6.47 -10.18 -35.94
N GLY A 147 -6.93 -10.61 -34.77
CA GLY A 147 -8.33 -10.91 -34.51
C GLY A 147 -9.20 -9.67 -34.64
N GLU A 148 -10.49 -9.89 -34.94
CA GLU A 148 -11.46 -8.81 -35.11
C GLU A 148 -11.90 -8.25 -33.75
N LEU A 149 -11.59 -6.96 -33.52
CA LEU A 149 -12.01 -6.27 -32.30
C LEU A 149 -13.43 -5.71 -32.42
N ILE A 150 -14.27 -5.99 -31.43
CA ILE A 150 -15.60 -5.37 -31.31
C ILE A 150 -15.49 -3.91 -30.86
N GLU A 151 -16.56 -3.15 -31.03
CA GLU A 151 -16.56 -1.71 -30.71
C GLU A 151 -16.20 -1.43 -29.24
N GLN A 152 -16.70 -2.25 -28.31
CA GLN A 152 -16.40 -2.11 -26.88
C GLN A 152 -14.90 -2.31 -26.59
N GLU A 153 -14.28 -3.36 -27.14
CA GLU A 153 -12.84 -3.62 -27.01
C GLU A 153 -12.02 -2.44 -27.58
N ARG A 154 -12.41 -1.93 -28.76
CA ARG A 154 -11.75 -0.77 -29.38
C ARG A 154 -11.83 0.48 -28.50
N ARG A 155 -13.00 0.77 -27.95
CA ARG A 155 -13.21 1.89 -27.03
C ARG A 155 -12.37 1.74 -25.75
N GLN A 156 -12.29 0.52 -25.22
CA GLN A 156 -11.51 0.22 -24.03
C GLN A 156 -10.00 0.43 -24.27
N LEU A 157 -9.44 -0.13 -25.34
CA LEU A 157 -8.03 0.05 -25.70
C LEU A 157 -7.71 1.53 -26.00
N ALA A 158 -8.59 2.23 -26.70
CA ALA A 158 -8.44 3.67 -26.96
C ALA A 158 -8.41 4.48 -25.66
N GLY A 159 -9.35 4.22 -24.73
CA GLY A 159 -9.37 4.88 -23.43
C GLY A 159 -8.10 4.60 -22.61
N MET A 160 -7.60 3.37 -22.64
CA MET A 160 -6.33 3.03 -21.97
C MET A 160 -5.14 3.82 -22.52
N LEU A 161 -5.07 4.04 -23.84
CA LEU A 161 -4.02 4.84 -24.47
C LEU A 161 -4.14 6.33 -24.12
N GLU A 162 -5.36 6.86 -24.06
CA GLU A 162 -5.62 8.28 -23.75
C GLU A 162 -5.32 8.64 -22.28
N HIS A 163 -5.65 7.75 -21.35
CA HIS A 163 -5.47 8.04 -19.92
C HIS A 163 -4.06 7.74 -19.40
N ARG A 164 -3.23 7.02 -20.18
CA ARG A 164 -1.84 6.74 -19.85
C ARG A 164 -1.01 8.02 -19.81
N GLY A 165 -0.19 8.17 -18.78
CA GLY A 165 0.83 9.23 -18.71
C GLY A 165 0.29 10.63 -19.01
N TRP A 166 -0.92 10.98 -18.55
CA TRP A 166 -1.52 12.29 -18.84
C TRP A 166 -1.70 12.63 -20.34
N HIS A 167 -1.66 11.67 -21.25
CA HIS A 167 -1.75 11.95 -22.69
C HIS A 167 -3.00 12.74 -23.06
N LYS A 168 -4.16 12.44 -22.46
CA LYS A 168 -5.40 13.20 -22.68
C LYS A 168 -5.28 14.66 -22.22
N LEU A 169 -4.56 14.95 -21.12
CA LEU A 169 -4.27 16.32 -20.69
C LEU A 169 -3.44 17.04 -21.77
N PHE A 170 -2.34 16.44 -22.22
CA PHE A 170 -1.48 17.01 -23.26
C PHE A 170 -2.19 17.21 -24.59
N ASN A 171 -3.11 16.32 -24.93
CA ASN A 171 -3.85 16.39 -26.18
C ASN A 171 -5.03 17.37 -26.15
N GLN A 172 -5.68 17.61 -25.01
CA GLN A 172 -6.93 18.39 -24.98
C GLN A 172 -6.79 19.80 -24.39
N VAL A 173 -5.85 20.03 -23.47
CA VAL A 173 -5.64 21.36 -22.90
C VAL A 173 -5.00 22.28 -23.93
N ARG A 174 -5.51 23.51 -24.05
CA ARG A 174 -4.99 24.55 -24.94
C ARG A 174 -4.69 25.83 -24.15
N PRO A 175 -3.77 26.67 -24.62
CA PRO A 175 -3.52 27.99 -24.04
C PRO A 175 -4.82 28.80 -23.87
N GLY A 176 -4.95 29.48 -22.73
CA GLY A 176 -6.11 30.29 -22.36
C GLY A 176 -7.29 29.51 -21.77
N GLN A 177 -7.32 28.17 -21.86
CA GLN A 177 -8.34 27.37 -21.18
C GLN A 177 -8.11 27.33 -19.67
N ALA A 178 -9.16 27.07 -18.89
CA ALA A 178 -9.01 26.80 -17.47
C ALA A 178 -8.88 25.29 -17.23
N VAL A 179 -7.92 24.91 -16.39
CA VAL A 179 -7.81 23.58 -15.81
C VAL A 179 -8.42 23.60 -14.41
N ILE A 180 -9.30 22.65 -14.14
CA ILE A 180 -9.97 22.47 -12.86
C ILE A 180 -9.49 21.16 -12.26
N ALA A 181 -8.94 21.22 -11.07
CA ALA A 181 -8.56 20.05 -10.29
C ALA A 181 -9.54 19.86 -9.14
N THR A 182 -10.03 18.63 -8.95
CA THR A 182 -10.81 18.22 -7.78
C THR A 182 -9.96 17.32 -6.90
N LEU A 183 -10.13 17.40 -5.58
CA LEU A 183 -9.45 16.56 -4.61
C LEU A 183 -10.46 15.91 -3.67
N ALA A 184 -10.25 14.62 -3.40
CA ALA A 184 -10.91 13.93 -2.30
C ALA A 184 -10.52 14.54 -0.94
N PRO A 185 -11.31 14.32 0.12
CA PRO A 185 -10.94 14.71 1.49
C PRO A 185 -9.56 14.13 1.89
N SER A 186 -8.76 14.89 2.64
CA SER A 186 -7.44 14.46 3.13
C SER A 186 -7.47 13.58 4.37
N GLY A 187 -8.63 13.41 5.02
CA GLY A 187 -8.74 12.65 6.26
C GLY A 187 -8.60 11.14 6.05
N ASP A 188 -7.91 10.47 6.99
CA ASP A 188 -7.72 9.01 6.99
C ASP A 188 -9.04 8.24 6.85
N ALA A 189 -10.12 8.79 7.40
CA ALA A 189 -11.48 8.24 7.32
C ALA A 189 -11.92 7.94 5.88
N PHE A 190 -11.56 8.79 4.92
CA PHE A 190 -11.94 8.67 3.50
C PHE A 190 -10.81 8.10 2.62
N SER A 191 -9.76 7.54 3.21
CA SER A 191 -8.68 6.93 2.45
C SER A 191 -9.10 5.56 1.88
N ILE A 192 -8.61 5.22 0.68
CA ILE A 192 -8.82 3.89 0.06
C ILE A 192 -8.36 2.79 1.02
N LYS A 193 -7.24 3.01 1.72
CA LYS A 193 -6.70 2.06 2.68
C LYS A 193 -7.69 1.80 3.82
N ASN A 194 -8.23 2.84 4.43
CA ASN A 194 -9.23 2.69 5.50
C ASN A 194 -10.51 2.01 4.98
N PHE A 195 -10.95 2.38 3.77
CA PHE A 195 -12.11 1.75 3.12
C PHE A 195 -11.89 0.25 2.89
N ASN A 196 -10.72 -0.15 2.39
CA ASN A 196 -10.39 -1.55 2.14
C ASN A 196 -10.18 -2.36 3.43
N ASP A 197 -9.36 -1.86 4.34
CA ASP A 197 -8.84 -2.65 5.45
C ASP A 197 -9.84 -2.70 6.60
N ASN A 198 -10.44 -1.56 6.93
CA ASN A 198 -11.17 -1.37 8.19
C ASN A 198 -12.69 -1.29 8.02
N LEU A 199 -13.20 -0.79 6.88
CA LEU A 199 -14.62 -0.47 6.73
C LEU A 199 -15.38 -1.41 5.80
N PHE A 200 -15.09 -1.35 4.51
CA PHE A 200 -15.94 -1.89 3.45
C PHE A 200 -15.35 -3.12 2.75
N GLY A 201 -14.03 -3.22 2.64
CA GLY A 201 -13.38 -4.25 1.81
C GLY A 201 -13.29 -3.82 0.35
N MET A 202 -12.42 -4.51 -0.41
CA MET A 202 -12.03 -4.07 -1.75
C MET A 202 -13.19 -3.89 -2.74
N GLN A 203 -14.18 -4.80 -2.74
CA GLN A 203 -15.30 -4.74 -3.69
C GLN A 203 -16.18 -3.52 -3.45
N ARG A 204 -16.60 -3.33 -2.21
CA ARG A 204 -17.44 -2.19 -1.82
C ARG A 204 -16.69 -0.87 -1.95
N THR A 205 -15.38 -0.87 -1.70
CA THR A 205 -14.54 0.30 -2.01
C THR A 205 -14.53 0.60 -3.50
N ASP A 206 -14.45 -0.41 -4.38
CA ASP A 206 -14.53 -0.21 -5.83
C ASP A 206 -15.89 0.36 -6.25
N ASP A 207 -16.99 -0.15 -5.69
CA ASP A 207 -18.33 0.40 -5.91
C ASP A 207 -18.37 1.90 -5.55
N ILE A 208 -17.80 2.27 -4.40
CA ILE A 208 -17.68 3.67 -3.95
C ILE A 208 -16.81 4.49 -4.91
N ILE A 209 -15.68 3.96 -5.37
CA ILE A 209 -14.79 4.66 -6.31
C ILE A 209 -15.51 4.93 -7.63
N ILE A 210 -16.18 3.91 -8.19
CA ILE A 210 -16.91 4.01 -9.46
C ILE A 210 -18.05 5.02 -9.33
N GLU A 211 -18.87 4.91 -8.29
CA GLU A 211 -20.02 5.80 -8.13
C GLU A 211 -19.58 7.24 -7.85
N ARG A 212 -18.54 7.45 -7.05
CA ARG A 212 -17.94 8.78 -6.83
C ARG A 212 -17.45 9.39 -8.15
N ARG A 213 -16.83 8.60 -9.03
CA ARG A 213 -16.46 9.08 -10.37
C ARG A 213 -17.70 9.49 -11.17
N ASN A 214 -18.70 8.61 -11.26
CA ASN A 214 -19.93 8.86 -12.01
C ASN A 214 -20.65 10.14 -11.55
N ILE A 215 -20.83 10.32 -10.24
CA ILE A 215 -21.48 11.51 -9.66
C ILE A 215 -20.73 12.78 -10.04
N LEU A 216 -19.39 12.79 -9.90
CA LEU A 216 -18.58 13.97 -10.24
C LEU A 216 -18.58 14.25 -11.74
N SER A 217 -18.36 13.24 -12.58
CA SER A 217 -18.33 13.39 -14.03
C SER A 217 -19.66 13.92 -14.55
N ASN A 218 -20.79 13.38 -14.09
CA ASN A 218 -22.11 13.85 -14.48
C ASN A 218 -22.35 15.30 -14.01
N SER A 219 -22.07 15.59 -12.74
CA SER A 219 -22.30 16.92 -12.14
C SER A 219 -21.45 18.01 -12.80
N LEU A 220 -20.18 17.73 -13.08
CA LEU A 220 -19.25 18.69 -13.69
C LEU A 220 -19.50 18.83 -15.20
N LYS A 221 -19.91 17.76 -15.88
CA LYS A 221 -20.32 17.83 -17.29
C LYS A 221 -21.56 18.70 -17.47
N GLU A 222 -22.55 18.59 -16.57
CA GLU A 222 -23.71 19.49 -16.54
C GLU A 222 -23.31 20.97 -16.37
N ALA A 223 -22.19 21.22 -15.69
CA ALA A 223 -21.62 22.55 -15.53
C ALA A 223 -20.77 23.01 -16.74
N GLY A 224 -20.71 22.21 -17.81
CA GLY A 224 -20.01 22.53 -19.06
C GLY A 224 -18.53 22.15 -19.07
N LEU A 225 -18.06 21.34 -18.11
CA LEU A 225 -16.67 20.90 -18.04
C LEU A 225 -16.46 19.62 -18.86
N GLU A 226 -15.30 19.54 -19.51
CA GLU A 226 -14.84 18.30 -20.15
C GLU A 226 -13.87 17.55 -19.23
N GLU A 227 -14.11 16.26 -19.03
CA GLU A 227 -13.26 15.41 -18.19
C GLU A 227 -11.97 15.01 -18.93
N LEU A 228 -10.83 15.34 -18.34
CA LEU A 228 -9.50 15.01 -18.85
C LEU A 228 -8.99 13.70 -18.24
N SER A 229 -9.14 13.53 -16.93
CA SER A 229 -8.72 12.33 -16.20
C SER A 229 -9.32 12.32 -14.81
N GLN A 230 -9.58 11.13 -14.26
CA GLN A 230 -10.09 11.02 -12.90
C GLN A 230 -9.54 9.79 -12.19
N SER A 231 -9.05 9.97 -10.97
CA SER A 231 -8.77 8.92 -10.01
C SER A 231 -9.73 9.00 -8.82
N PHE A 232 -9.54 8.15 -7.81
CA PHE A 232 -10.25 8.34 -6.55
C PHE A 232 -9.78 9.60 -5.81
N LYS A 233 -8.47 9.86 -5.82
CA LYS A 233 -7.85 10.96 -5.04
C LYS A 233 -8.06 12.32 -5.69
N ASP A 234 -8.03 12.36 -7.02
CA ASP A 234 -8.06 13.59 -7.81
C ASP A 234 -8.88 13.44 -9.09
N GLY A 235 -9.20 14.57 -9.72
CA GLY A 235 -9.81 14.60 -11.04
C GLY A 235 -9.52 15.92 -11.74
N TYR A 236 -9.31 15.87 -13.05
CA TYR A 236 -8.89 16.99 -13.88
C TYR A 236 -9.91 17.21 -14.98
N PHE A 237 -10.29 18.48 -15.16
CA PHE A 237 -11.30 18.91 -16.10
C PHE A 237 -10.83 20.20 -16.80
N THR A 238 -11.37 20.48 -17.98
CA THR A 238 -11.09 21.74 -18.71
C THR A 238 -12.35 22.54 -18.99
N LEU A 239 -12.19 23.86 -19.10
CA LEU A 239 -13.18 24.79 -19.64
C LEU A 239 -12.60 25.61 -20.81
N PRO A 240 -13.41 25.86 -21.86
CA PRO A 240 -13.04 26.73 -22.97
C PRO A 240 -12.62 28.14 -22.55
N ALA A 241 -11.66 28.73 -23.28
CA ALA A 241 -11.06 30.03 -22.95
C ALA A 241 -12.09 31.19 -22.92
N ASP A 242 -13.10 31.16 -23.78
CA ASP A 242 -14.16 32.17 -23.86
C ASP A 242 -15.06 32.18 -22.60
N GLN A 243 -15.04 31.12 -21.79
CA GLN A 243 -15.74 31.07 -20.50
C GLN A 243 -14.92 31.62 -19.33
N VAL A 244 -13.63 31.91 -19.51
CA VAL A 244 -12.70 32.28 -18.42
C VAL A 244 -11.73 33.42 -18.76
N ASP A 245 -11.93 34.08 -19.90
CA ASP A 245 -11.08 35.16 -20.42
C ASP A 245 -11.07 36.44 -19.55
N THR A 246 -12.15 36.72 -18.79
CA THR A 246 -12.22 37.84 -17.83
C THR A 246 -12.32 37.37 -16.38
N GLU A 247 -11.93 38.23 -15.45
CA GLU A 247 -12.03 37.97 -14.01
C GLU A 247 -13.49 37.75 -13.56
N GLU A 248 -14.45 38.50 -14.11
CA GLU A 248 -15.87 38.33 -13.81
C GLU A 248 -16.37 36.94 -14.24
N LYS A 249 -15.97 36.48 -15.43
CA LYS A 249 -16.35 35.14 -15.90
C LYS A 249 -15.71 34.05 -15.05
N ARG A 250 -14.43 34.17 -14.69
CA ARG A 250 -13.75 33.25 -13.77
C ARG A 250 -14.44 33.17 -12.42
N ARG A 251 -14.80 34.32 -11.84
CA ARG A 251 -15.54 34.39 -10.59
C ARG A 251 -16.92 33.70 -10.69
N ALA A 252 -17.65 33.93 -11.78
CA ALA A 252 -18.94 33.29 -12.02
C ALA A 252 -18.80 31.76 -12.18
N VAL A 253 -17.75 31.29 -12.85
CA VAL A 253 -17.41 29.86 -12.96
C VAL A 253 -17.13 29.26 -11.58
N MET A 254 -16.31 29.91 -10.75
CA MET A 254 -16.00 29.45 -9.40
C MET A 254 -17.25 29.35 -8.51
N GLU A 255 -18.15 30.34 -8.57
CA GLU A 255 -19.41 30.34 -7.82
C GLU A 255 -20.33 29.20 -8.29
N ARG A 256 -20.47 29.01 -9.61
CA ARG A 256 -21.22 27.88 -10.19
C ARG A 256 -20.64 26.53 -9.74
N LEU A 257 -19.32 26.38 -9.81
CA LEU A 257 -18.63 25.15 -9.42
C LEU A 257 -18.79 24.85 -7.92
N ALA A 258 -18.79 25.86 -7.05
CA ALA A 258 -19.05 25.65 -5.63
C ALA A 258 -20.44 25.05 -5.38
N GLY A 259 -21.47 25.53 -6.08
CA GLY A 259 -22.82 24.95 -6.02
C GLY A 259 -22.87 23.50 -6.52
N VAL A 260 -22.24 23.24 -7.66
CA VAL A 260 -22.16 21.89 -8.26
C VAL A 260 -21.43 20.91 -7.34
N MET A 261 -20.28 21.32 -6.80
CA MET A 261 -19.49 20.49 -5.88
C MET A 261 -20.22 20.25 -4.55
N THR A 262 -20.98 21.23 -4.05
CA THR A 262 -21.81 21.04 -2.85
C THR A 262 -22.83 19.92 -3.06
N LYS A 263 -23.53 19.92 -4.21
CA LYS A 263 -24.48 18.87 -4.57
C LYS A 263 -23.78 17.52 -4.75
N ALA A 264 -22.71 17.47 -5.54
CA ALA A 264 -21.97 16.23 -5.79
C ALA A 264 -21.42 15.62 -4.50
N ASN A 265 -20.87 16.43 -3.60
CA ASN A 265 -20.40 16.00 -2.28
C ASN A 265 -21.54 15.42 -1.42
N ALA A 266 -22.73 16.03 -1.43
CA ALA A 266 -23.90 15.51 -0.74
C ALA A 266 -24.36 14.16 -1.32
N ASP A 267 -24.38 14.02 -2.64
CA ASP A 267 -24.76 12.78 -3.33
C ASP A 267 -23.75 11.65 -3.03
N ILE A 268 -22.45 11.95 -3.04
CA ILE A 268 -21.39 10.99 -2.65
C ILE A 268 -21.54 10.60 -1.17
N THR A 269 -21.80 11.57 -0.29
CA THR A 269 -22.03 11.31 1.14
C THR A 269 -23.21 10.37 1.35
N ALA A 270 -24.32 10.63 0.67
CA ALA A 270 -25.52 9.79 0.75
C ALA A 270 -25.25 8.37 0.24
N PHE A 271 -24.50 8.22 -0.86
CA PHE A 271 -24.11 6.92 -1.36
C PHE A 271 -23.25 6.15 -0.37
N ILE A 272 -22.16 6.75 0.13
CA ILE A 272 -21.26 6.12 1.12
C ILE A 272 -22.04 5.74 2.39
N ALA A 273 -22.92 6.61 2.89
CA ALA A 273 -23.78 6.33 4.03
C ALA A 273 -24.67 5.10 3.77
N SER A 274 -25.28 5.01 2.60
CA SER A 274 -26.13 3.87 2.21
C SER A 274 -25.36 2.55 2.11
N VAL A 275 -24.10 2.59 1.67
CA VAL A 275 -23.22 1.40 1.67
C VAL A 275 -22.93 1.01 3.11
N ALA A 276 -22.53 1.96 3.96
CA ALA A 276 -22.28 1.69 5.38
C ALA A 276 -23.51 1.12 6.11
N GLU A 277 -24.71 1.66 5.86
CA GLU A 277 -25.96 1.16 6.45
C GLU A 277 -26.24 -0.30 6.08
N ARG A 278 -26.08 -0.65 4.79
CA ARG A 278 -26.24 -2.03 4.32
C ARG A 278 -25.23 -2.98 4.96
N GLU A 279 -23.96 -2.57 5.04
CA GLU A 279 -22.88 -3.37 5.63
C GLU A 279 -23.08 -3.56 7.15
N VAL A 280 -23.56 -2.55 7.87
CA VAL A 280 -23.90 -2.65 9.31
C VAL A 280 -25.07 -3.60 9.56
N ALA A 281 -26.09 -3.55 8.69
CA ALA A 281 -27.28 -4.40 8.78
C ALA A 281 -26.97 -5.87 8.47
N MET A 282 -25.89 -6.17 7.74
CA MET A 282 -25.50 -7.52 7.38
C MET A 282 -25.16 -8.38 8.62
N PRO A 283 -25.82 -9.54 8.84
CA PRO A 283 -25.48 -10.45 9.92
C PRO A 283 -24.03 -10.96 9.80
N GLY A 284 -23.31 -11.04 10.92
CA GLY A 284 -21.95 -11.59 10.94
C GLY A 284 -20.83 -10.69 10.42
N ASN A 285 -21.11 -9.45 10.01
CA ASN A 285 -20.06 -8.53 9.57
C ASN A 285 -19.10 -8.16 10.72
N ALA A 286 -17.85 -8.62 10.62
CA ALA A 286 -16.80 -8.37 11.61
C ALA A 286 -16.43 -6.88 11.77
N ARG A 287 -16.77 -6.03 10.79
CA ARG A 287 -16.44 -4.59 10.76
C ARG A 287 -17.57 -3.69 11.25
N ARG A 288 -18.66 -4.26 11.77
CA ARG A 288 -19.88 -3.52 12.16
C ARG A 288 -19.62 -2.36 13.12
N GLU A 289 -18.73 -2.53 14.10
CA GLU A 289 -18.41 -1.46 15.06
C GLU A 289 -17.65 -0.30 14.40
N ALA A 290 -16.65 -0.61 13.57
CA ALA A 290 -15.89 0.39 12.81
C ALA A 290 -16.80 1.16 11.84
N LEU A 291 -17.73 0.46 11.18
CA LEU A 291 -18.72 1.09 10.30
C LEU A 291 -19.69 2.02 11.05
N ARG A 292 -20.14 1.65 12.25
CA ARG A 292 -20.97 2.54 13.09
C ARG A 292 -20.19 3.78 13.53
N ALA A 293 -18.94 3.63 13.95
CA ALA A 293 -18.08 4.76 14.28
C ALA A 293 -17.89 5.68 13.07
N PHE A 294 -17.65 5.11 11.89
CA PHE A 294 -17.54 5.84 10.65
C PHE A 294 -18.85 6.56 10.24
N GLN A 295 -20.02 5.96 10.46
CA GLN A 295 -21.31 6.62 10.22
C GLN A 295 -21.51 7.86 11.10
N GLU A 296 -21.08 7.81 12.36
CA GLU A 296 -21.11 8.98 13.25
C GLU A 296 -20.06 10.03 12.84
N GLU A 297 -18.87 9.59 12.42
CA GLU A 297 -17.86 10.48 11.85
C GLU A 297 -18.37 11.19 10.58
N LEU A 298 -19.07 10.47 9.69
CA LEU A 298 -19.65 11.02 8.47
C LEU A 298 -20.68 12.12 8.78
N LYS A 299 -21.47 11.96 9.85
CA LYS A 299 -22.42 12.98 10.31
C LYS A 299 -21.73 14.19 10.93
N THR A 300 -20.74 13.97 11.78
CA THR A 300 -20.05 15.03 12.54
C THR A 300 -19.07 15.84 11.70
N SER A 301 -18.45 15.23 10.69
CA SER A 301 -17.51 15.88 9.76
C SER A 301 -18.18 16.70 8.66
N GLY A 302 -19.52 16.62 8.53
CA GLY A 302 -20.27 17.25 7.43
C GLY A 302 -20.25 16.45 6.13
N GLY A 303 -19.86 15.17 6.17
CA GLY A 303 -19.88 14.26 5.03
C GLY A 303 -18.59 14.22 4.21
N TYR A 304 -18.68 13.66 3.01
CA TYR A 304 -17.62 13.68 2.01
C TYR A 304 -17.40 15.12 1.52
N ARG A 305 -16.32 15.75 1.96
CA ARG A 305 -15.96 17.13 1.61
C ARG A 305 -14.80 17.20 0.61
N GLY A 306 -15.09 16.90 -0.66
CA GLY A 306 -14.15 17.15 -1.75
C GLY A 306 -13.96 18.65 -1.99
N SER A 307 -12.76 19.05 -2.41
CA SER A 307 -12.43 20.43 -2.78
C SER A 307 -12.10 20.55 -4.26
N PHE A 308 -12.08 21.77 -4.79
CA PHE A 308 -11.65 22.04 -6.15
C PHE A 308 -10.79 23.30 -6.27
N GLY A 309 -9.98 23.38 -7.31
CA GLY A 309 -9.22 24.57 -7.65
C GLY A 309 -9.14 24.76 -9.14
N MET A 310 -8.84 25.99 -9.54
CA MET A 310 -8.81 26.42 -10.92
C MET A 310 -7.53 27.20 -11.21
N ALA A 311 -6.94 26.96 -12.38
CA ALA A 311 -5.86 27.76 -12.92
C ALA A 311 -5.97 27.85 -14.45
N LEU A 312 -5.48 28.94 -15.04
CA LEU A 312 -5.41 29.09 -16.49
C LEU A 312 -4.18 28.39 -17.06
N ALA A 313 -4.37 27.72 -18.19
CA ALA A 313 -3.29 27.24 -19.04
C ALA A 313 -2.62 28.45 -19.71
N GLY A 314 -1.33 28.64 -19.42
CA GLY A 314 -0.53 29.71 -20.02
C GLY A 314 -0.23 29.48 -21.50
N GLU A 315 0.62 30.34 -22.07
CA GLU A 315 1.18 30.11 -23.40
C GLU A 315 2.24 29.00 -23.36
N ALA A 316 2.34 28.22 -24.43
CA ALA A 316 3.43 27.28 -24.62
C ALA A 316 4.69 28.04 -25.04
N ALA A 317 5.87 27.71 -24.48
CA ALA A 317 7.11 28.37 -24.88
C ALA A 317 7.60 27.93 -26.27
N GLY A 318 7.08 26.81 -26.79
CA GLY A 318 7.38 26.29 -28.11
C GLY A 318 6.52 25.08 -28.49
N GLU A 319 6.69 24.59 -29.71
CA GLU A 319 6.04 23.36 -30.16
C GLU A 319 6.57 22.17 -29.36
N GLY A 320 5.66 21.39 -28.76
CA GLY A 320 6.01 20.22 -27.95
C GLY A 320 6.42 20.52 -26.50
N ASP A 321 6.31 21.77 -26.05
CA ASP A 321 6.46 22.15 -24.64
C ASP A 321 5.11 21.99 -23.89
N TYR A 322 5.09 21.10 -22.90
CA TYR A 322 3.92 20.83 -22.06
C TYR A 322 4.03 21.40 -20.64
N THR A 323 5.06 22.18 -20.34
CA THR A 323 5.26 22.79 -19.01
C THR A 323 4.11 23.73 -18.62
N TYR A 324 3.47 24.39 -19.59
CA TYR A 324 2.29 25.23 -19.33
C TYR A 324 1.08 24.43 -18.82
N ILE A 325 0.93 23.17 -19.25
CA ILE A 325 -0.14 22.26 -18.80
C ILE A 325 0.19 21.78 -17.39
N GLU A 326 1.44 21.35 -17.16
CA GLU A 326 1.91 20.94 -15.83
C GLU A 326 1.70 22.07 -14.81
N LYS A 327 2.08 23.29 -15.18
CA LYS A 327 1.88 24.49 -14.36
C LYS A 327 0.39 24.67 -14.03
N ALA A 328 -0.49 24.61 -15.02
CA ALA A 328 -1.93 24.79 -14.81
C ALA A 328 -2.54 23.68 -13.94
N VAL A 329 -2.17 22.42 -14.16
CA VAL A 329 -2.59 21.28 -13.33
C VAL A 329 -2.09 21.46 -11.90
N GLY A 330 -0.81 21.78 -11.72
CA GLY A 330 -0.19 21.98 -10.43
C GLY A 330 -0.79 23.15 -9.67
N ASP A 331 -1.02 24.29 -10.32
CA ASP A 331 -1.64 25.47 -9.73
C ASP A 331 -3.12 25.20 -9.37
N ALA A 332 -3.88 24.50 -10.24
CA ALA A 332 -5.24 24.09 -9.92
C ALA A 332 -5.29 23.14 -8.70
N LEU A 333 -4.35 22.19 -8.59
CA LEU A 333 -4.24 21.30 -7.43
C LEU A 333 -3.91 22.07 -6.14
N LYS A 334 -3.01 23.06 -6.21
CA LYS A 334 -2.70 23.94 -5.07
C LYS A 334 -3.92 24.76 -4.68
N GLY A 335 -4.66 25.30 -5.65
CA GLY A 335 -5.96 25.94 -5.42
C GLY A 335 -6.93 25.00 -4.70
N ALA A 336 -7.02 23.73 -5.12
CA ALA A 336 -7.86 22.74 -4.46
C ALA A 336 -7.43 22.44 -3.02
N LYS A 337 -6.13 22.39 -2.75
CA LYS A 337 -5.59 22.22 -1.38
C LYS A 337 -5.95 23.41 -0.50
N LEU A 338 -5.71 24.63 -0.97
CA LEU A 338 -6.06 25.85 -0.24
C LEU A 338 -7.59 25.98 -0.01
N GLY A 339 -8.38 25.56 -1.00
CA GLY A 339 -9.84 25.52 -0.91
C GLY A 339 -10.39 24.62 0.20
N ARG A 340 -9.60 23.66 0.72
CA ARG A 340 -9.99 22.83 1.89
C ARG A 340 -10.13 23.66 3.16
N GLU A 341 -9.32 24.70 3.30
CA GLU A 341 -9.30 25.60 4.45
C GLU A 341 -10.42 26.65 4.37
N HIS A 342 -11.03 26.81 3.20
CA HIS A 342 -12.08 27.78 2.95
C HIS A 342 -13.51 27.18 3.06
N PRO A 343 -14.50 27.94 3.54
CA PRO A 343 -15.91 27.49 3.60
C PRO A 343 -16.53 27.17 2.23
N SER A 344 -16.01 27.73 1.14
CA SER A 344 -16.59 27.67 -0.21
C SER A 344 -16.20 26.44 -1.04
N TYR A 345 -15.47 25.47 -0.48
CA TYR A 345 -15.00 24.23 -1.14
C TYR A 345 -14.03 24.41 -2.32
N GLY A 346 -13.81 25.63 -2.84
CA GLY A 346 -12.81 25.83 -3.88
C GLY A 346 -12.19 27.23 -3.96
N GLN A 347 -11.04 27.28 -4.63
CA GLN A 347 -10.19 28.46 -4.73
C GLN A 347 -9.43 28.52 -6.07
N GLU A 348 -9.40 29.70 -6.68
CA GLU A 348 -8.52 29.98 -7.83
C GLU A 348 -7.10 30.21 -7.32
N PHE A 349 -6.12 29.58 -7.95
CA PHE A 349 -4.72 29.80 -7.61
C PHE A 349 -4.19 31.01 -8.38
N THR A 350 -3.88 32.08 -7.64
CA THR A 350 -3.45 33.37 -8.19
C THR A 350 -2.00 33.69 -7.84
N ALA A 351 -1.43 34.72 -8.46
CA ALA A 351 -0.06 35.16 -8.18
C ALA A 351 0.18 35.57 -6.71
N ALA A 352 -0.86 35.99 -5.98
CA ALA A 352 -0.78 36.32 -4.54
C ALA A 352 -0.89 35.09 -3.62
N SER A 353 -1.29 33.92 -4.15
CA SER A 353 -1.47 32.70 -3.34
C SER A 353 -0.15 32.16 -2.75
N PRO A 354 0.96 32.11 -3.50
CA PRO A 354 2.27 31.69 -2.97
C PRO A 354 2.77 32.53 -1.79
N GLU A 355 2.62 33.85 -1.83
CA GLU A 355 3.16 34.77 -0.82
C GLU A 355 2.63 34.43 0.58
N ARG A 356 1.32 34.21 0.68
CA ARG A 356 0.68 33.79 1.92
C ARG A 356 1.22 32.45 2.42
N ILE A 357 1.33 31.45 1.54
CA ILE A 357 1.81 30.11 1.91
C ILE A 357 3.25 30.17 2.43
N LEU A 358 4.11 30.93 1.76
CA LEU A 358 5.51 31.12 2.13
C LEU A 358 5.63 31.84 3.48
N GLU A 359 4.81 32.87 3.72
CA GLU A 359 4.78 33.58 5.00
C GLU A 359 4.40 32.64 6.15
N PHE A 360 3.31 31.88 6.01
CA PHE A 360 2.88 30.91 7.02
C PHE A 360 3.92 29.80 7.26
N ALA A 361 4.52 29.25 6.19
CA ALA A 361 5.55 28.23 6.31
C ALA A 361 6.79 28.77 7.05
N ARG A 362 7.23 29.99 6.72
CA ARG A 362 8.35 30.66 7.39
C ARG A 362 8.06 30.89 8.88
N GLU A 363 6.90 31.45 9.21
CA GLU A 363 6.49 31.69 10.61
C GLU A 363 6.47 30.40 11.43
N LEU A 364 5.89 29.33 10.90
CA LEU A 364 5.89 28.01 11.55
C LEU A 364 7.31 27.48 11.73
N ARG A 365 8.17 27.59 10.72
CA ARG A 365 9.57 27.15 10.82
C ARG A 365 10.35 27.93 11.88
N GLU A 366 10.13 29.24 11.98
CA GLU A 366 10.75 30.08 13.01
C GLU A 366 10.25 29.69 14.41
N ALA A 367 8.94 29.57 14.61
CA ALA A 367 8.35 29.13 15.88
C ALA A 367 8.84 27.73 16.30
N LEU A 368 8.88 26.77 15.37
CA LEU A 368 9.39 25.43 15.61
C LEU A 368 10.90 25.42 15.88
N SER A 369 11.66 26.36 15.31
CA SER A 369 13.09 26.50 15.59
C SER A 369 13.38 26.92 17.03
N GLU A 370 12.50 27.71 17.64
CA GLU A 370 12.62 28.11 19.05
C GLU A 370 12.38 26.92 20.00
N LYS A 371 11.48 26.01 19.61
CA LYS A 371 11.14 24.80 20.37
C LYS A 371 12.27 23.76 20.37
N LYS A 372 13.15 23.78 19.35
CA LYS A 372 14.32 22.91 19.10
C LYS A 372 14.03 21.41 18.98
N GLU A 373 13.22 20.84 19.86
CA GLU A 373 12.99 19.40 19.97
C GLU A 373 11.51 19.04 20.24
N ILE A 374 11.12 17.82 19.85
CA ILE A 374 9.84 17.19 20.17
C ILE A 374 10.07 15.85 20.88
N VAL A 375 9.22 15.51 21.85
CA VAL A 375 9.34 14.29 22.66
C VAL A 375 8.27 13.27 22.28
N ASP A 376 8.67 12.01 22.07
CA ASP A 376 7.75 10.92 21.79
C ASP A 376 7.06 10.36 23.04
N ALA A 377 6.17 9.38 22.83
CA ALA A 377 5.44 8.70 23.90
C ALA A 377 6.35 7.93 24.89
N ASN A 378 7.61 7.67 24.53
CA ASN A 378 8.61 6.98 25.36
C ASN A 378 9.52 7.97 26.11
N GLY A 379 9.24 9.28 26.00
CA GLY A 379 10.08 10.32 26.58
C GLY A 379 11.40 10.54 25.82
N ARG A 380 11.48 10.12 24.55
CA ARG A 380 12.66 10.37 23.71
C ARG A 380 12.51 11.69 22.98
N SER A 381 13.54 12.53 23.09
CA SER A 381 13.59 13.81 22.38
C SER A 381 14.11 13.63 20.95
N PHE A 382 13.62 14.43 20.01
CA PHE A 382 14.04 14.47 18.62
C PHE A 382 14.26 15.93 18.22
N VAL A 383 15.41 16.24 17.65
CA VAL A 383 15.65 17.57 17.09
C VAL A 383 14.68 17.77 15.92
N ILE A 384 13.95 18.89 15.91
CA ILE A 384 12.95 19.16 14.88
C ILE A 384 13.64 19.46 13.55
N PHE A 385 14.66 20.32 13.57
CA PHE A 385 15.43 20.70 12.39
C PHE A 385 16.92 20.37 12.54
N GLU A 386 17.46 19.68 11.55
CA GLU A 386 18.89 19.46 11.39
C GLU A 386 19.52 20.66 10.69
N MET A 387 20.71 21.06 11.12
CA MET A 387 21.49 22.09 10.44
C MET A 387 22.33 21.46 9.34
N LEU A 388 22.12 21.88 8.10
CA LEU A 388 22.92 21.46 6.96
C LEU A 388 24.25 22.23 6.89
N ALA A 389 25.19 21.72 6.11
CA ALA A 389 26.53 22.29 5.97
C ALA A 389 26.53 23.71 5.39
N ASP A 390 25.50 24.07 4.63
CA ASP A 390 25.29 25.41 4.07
C ASP A 390 24.56 26.37 5.03
N GLY A 391 24.28 25.92 6.27
CA GLY A 391 23.59 26.70 7.30
C GLY A 391 22.07 26.71 7.18
N THR A 392 21.48 25.97 6.25
CA THR A 392 20.01 25.82 6.16
C THR A 392 19.49 24.82 7.19
N LYS A 393 18.21 24.96 7.55
CA LYS A 393 17.52 24.08 8.50
C LYS A 393 16.67 23.09 7.72
N GLN A 394 16.89 21.81 7.90
CA GLN A 394 16.10 20.77 7.24
C GLN A 394 15.29 19.99 8.27
N LEU A 395 14.01 19.77 7.98
CA LEU A 395 13.16 18.98 8.87
C LEU A 395 13.74 17.56 9.03
N ASN A 396 13.92 17.13 10.28
CA ASN A 396 14.55 15.86 10.61
C ASN A 396 13.75 14.67 10.06
N LEU A 397 14.44 13.73 9.40
CA LEU A 397 13.80 12.60 8.72
C LEU A 397 13.01 11.68 9.67
N ASP A 398 13.49 11.48 10.90
CA ASP A 398 12.82 10.67 11.91
C ASP A 398 11.55 11.35 12.43
N VAL A 399 11.59 12.66 12.63
CA VAL A 399 10.40 13.46 12.97
C VAL A 399 9.36 13.32 11.86
N ILE A 400 9.74 13.48 10.59
CA ILE A 400 8.82 13.32 9.44
C ILE A 400 8.18 11.93 9.44
N ARG A 401 8.99 10.87 9.58
CA ARG A 401 8.51 9.47 9.58
C ARG A 401 7.44 9.24 10.65
N ASP A 402 7.72 9.66 11.88
CA ASP A 402 6.89 9.32 13.02
C ASP A 402 5.68 10.25 13.16
N VAL A 403 5.78 11.52 12.75
CA VAL A 403 4.62 12.44 12.67
C VAL A 403 3.63 11.98 11.60
N ARG A 404 4.08 11.62 10.39
CA ARG A 404 3.19 11.13 9.31
C ARG A 404 2.46 9.85 9.68
N LYS A 405 3.10 8.99 10.47
CA LYS A 405 2.51 7.72 10.93
C LYS A 405 1.71 7.87 12.23
N GLY A 406 1.52 9.10 12.74
CA GLY A 406 0.77 9.34 13.98
C GLY A 406 1.40 8.72 15.23
N LYS A 407 2.71 8.45 15.23
CA LYS A 407 3.40 7.75 16.32
C LYS A 407 3.73 8.64 17.52
N PHE A 408 3.80 9.96 17.33
CA PHE A 408 3.92 10.91 18.44
C PHE A 408 2.59 11.01 19.20
N LYS A 409 2.64 10.71 20.51
CA LYS A 409 1.56 11.04 21.46
C LYS A 409 2.06 12.18 22.35
N PRO A 410 1.37 13.33 22.37
CA PRO A 410 1.84 14.46 23.16
C PRO A 410 1.74 14.15 24.66
N LEU A 411 2.81 14.47 25.40
CA LEU A 411 2.88 14.25 26.86
C LEU A 411 2.15 15.35 27.63
N ASN A 412 2.07 16.56 27.07
CA ASN A 412 1.45 17.74 27.67
C ASN A 412 0.89 18.67 26.56
N ALA A 413 0.26 19.78 26.97
CA ALA A 413 -0.34 20.74 26.04
C ALA A 413 0.70 21.37 25.09
N ASP A 414 1.88 21.75 25.59
CA ASP A 414 2.94 22.37 24.78
C ASP A 414 3.48 21.42 23.70
N GLN A 415 3.64 20.13 24.02
CA GLN A 415 4.01 19.10 23.04
C GLN A 415 2.87 18.82 22.06
N ALA A 416 1.60 18.93 22.49
CA ALA A 416 0.45 18.81 21.60
C ALA A 416 0.40 19.96 20.60
N GLU A 417 0.71 21.18 21.03
CA GLU A 417 0.85 22.35 20.16
C GLU A 417 2.05 22.20 19.22
N THR A 418 3.23 21.82 19.74
CA THR A 418 4.42 21.56 18.91
C THR A 418 4.16 20.51 17.83
N LEU A 419 3.51 19.40 18.19
CA LEU A 419 3.15 18.36 17.24
C LEU A 419 2.15 18.86 16.19
N ARG A 420 1.22 19.74 16.58
CA ARG A 420 0.29 20.39 15.65
C ARG A 420 1.06 21.30 14.69
N ASP A 421 1.93 22.16 15.20
CA ASP A 421 2.75 23.08 14.39
C ASP A 421 3.63 22.31 13.40
N ILE A 422 4.20 21.16 13.80
CA ILE A 422 4.97 20.31 12.87
C ILE A 422 4.06 19.73 11.78
N ARG A 423 2.87 19.23 12.13
CA ARG A 423 1.92 18.70 11.14
C ARG A 423 1.47 19.79 10.17
N ASP A 424 1.15 20.96 10.69
CA ASP A 424 0.73 22.11 9.91
C ASP A 424 1.87 22.54 8.98
N TYR A 425 3.12 22.62 9.48
CA TYR A 425 4.30 22.91 8.66
C TYR A 425 4.46 21.88 7.53
N MET A 426 4.34 20.59 7.85
CA MET A 426 4.43 19.50 6.87
C MET A 426 3.33 19.60 5.81
N GLU A 427 2.11 19.97 6.20
CA GLU A 427 1.02 20.21 5.26
C GLU A 427 1.29 21.42 4.36
N ARG A 428 1.87 22.50 4.92
CA ARG A 428 2.26 23.69 4.14
C ARG A 428 3.35 23.39 3.13
N ILE A 429 4.42 22.69 3.50
CA ILE A 429 5.47 22.34 2.54
C ILE A 429 4.97 21.36 1.47
N ASN A 430 4.00 20.51 1.82
CA ASN A 430 3.33 19.61 0.87
C ASN A 430 2.44 20.36 -0.14
N ILE A 431 2.42 21.69 -0.16
CA ILE A 431 1.80 22.47 -1.24
C ILE A 431 2.45 22.17 -2.60
N LEU A 432 3.77 21.92 -2.61
CA LEU A 432 4.53 21.59 -3.82
C LEU A 432 4.26 20.18 -4.35
N ASP A 433 3.64 19.31 -3.54
CA ASP A 433 3.27 17.94 -3.91
C ASP A 433 2.21 17.92 -4.99
N VAL A 434 2.64 17.94 -6.24
CA VAL A 434 1.79 17.74 -7.40
C VAL A 434 2.18 16.41 -8.00
N LEU A 435 1.18 15.59 -8.33
CA LEU A 435 1.40 14.30 -8.96
C LEU A 435 2.09 14.55 -10.31
N LYS A 436 3.26 13.95 -10.58
CA LYS A 436 3.93 14.09 -11.88
C LYS A 436 4.31 12.74 -12.46
N PRO A 437 3.91 12.44 -13.72
CA PRO A 437 4.40 11.27 -14.45
C PRO A 437 5.74 11.52 -15.16
N TYR A 438 6.10 12.79 -15.39
CA TYR A 438 7.31 13.21 -16.11
C TYR A 438 8.04 14.31 -15.35
N THR A 439 9.35 14.42 -15.56
CA THR A 439 10.15 15.52 -15.02
C THR A 439 9.94 16.80 -15.84
N HIS A 440 10.33 17.95 -15.27
CA HIS A 440 10.28 19.24 -15.98
C HIS A 440 11.08 19.22 -17.30
N GLU A 441 12.23 18.55 -17.31
CA GLU A 441 13.09 18.41 -18.49
C GLU A 441 12.40 17.64 -19.62
N GLU A 442 11.66 16.57 -19.30
CA GLU A 442 10.90 15.79 -20.28
C GLU A 442 9.74 16.57 -20.87
N LEU A 443 9.06 17.38 -20.04
CA LEU A 443 7.94 18.22 -20.45
C LEU A 443 8.39 19.40 -21.33
N SER A 444 9.61 19.88 -21.14
CA SER A 444 10.22 20.96 -21.94
C SER A 444 10.87 20.47 -23.23
N GLY A 445 10.78 19.17 -23.54
CA GLY A 445 11.19 18.61 -24.83
C GLY A 445 12.41 17.68 -24.79
N SER A 446 12.96 17.36 -23.61
CA SER A 446 13.96 16.30 -23.50
C SER A 446 13.35 14.93 -23.79
N PRO A 447 14.14 13.94 -24.23
CA PRO A 447 13.66 12.57 -24.39
C PRO A 447 13.08 12.02 -23.09
N VAL A 448 11.98 11.28 -23.21
CA VAL A 448 11.40 10.58 -22.06
C VAL A 448 12.37 9.49 -21.62
N TYR A 449 12.56 9.36 -20.31
CA TYR A 449 13.47 8.40 -19.70
C TYR A 449 13.30 6.99 -20.28
N GLY A 450 14.43 6.38 -20.65
CA GLY A 450 14.46 5.05 -21.26
C GLY A 450 14.05 5.01 -22.72
N THR A 451 13.89 6.15 -23.39
CA THR A 451 13.53 6.25 -24.82
C THR A 451 14.34 7.33 -25.54
N ASP A 452 14.41 7.23 -26.87
CA ASP A 452 14.96 8.27 -27.74
C ASP A 452 13.89 9.30 -28.18
N GLU A 453 12.64 9.15 -27.74
CA GLU A 453 11.49 9.93 -28.17
C GLU A 453 11.19 11.07 -27.19
N THR A 454 10.85 12.25 -27.72
CA THR A 454 10.28 13.33 -26.91
C THR A 454 8.82 13.01 -26.55
N LEU A 455 8.33 13.61 -25.46
CA LEU A 455 6.95 13.41 -25.03
C LEU A 455 5.93 13.85 -26.10
N SER A 456 6.21 14.94 -26.82
CA SER A 456 5.37 15.42 -27.94
C SER A 456 5.24 14.39 -29.06
N ALA A 457 6.33 13.71 -29.42
CA ALA A 457 6.30 12.63 -30.40
C ALA A 457 5.43 11.45 -29.91
N GLN A 458 5.56 11.09 -28.64
CA GLN A 458 4.77 10.01 -28.03
C GLN A 458 3.26 10.34 -27.99
N VAL A 459 2.90 11.57 -27.63
CA VAL A 459 1.50 12.04 -27.60
C VAL A 459 0.91 12.04 -29.01
N THR A 460 1.66 12.55 -30.00
CA THR A 460 1.22 12.61 -31.40
C THR A 460 0.98 11.21 -31.98
N GLU A 461 1.91 10.28 -31.74
CA GLU A 461 1.74 8.89 -32.16
C GLU A 461 0.53 8.26 -31.47
N THR A 462 0.40 8.44 -30.16
CA THR A 462 -0.72 7.86 -29.40
C THR A 462 -2.07 8.35 -29.92
N ASN A 463 -2.21 9.64 -30.22
CA ASN A 463 -3.43 10.19 -30.83
C ASN A 463 -3.75 9.53 -32.17
N THR A 464 -2.72 9.34 -33.01
CA THR A 464 -2.87 8.67 -34.30
C THR A 464 -3.38 7.23 -34.12
N LEU A 465 -2.85 6.49 -33.15
CA LEU A 465 -3.28 5.12 -32.85
C LEU A 465 -4.72 5.07 -32.29
N VAL A 466 -5.08 6.03 -31.43
CA VAL A 466 -6.44 6.17 -30.88
C VAL A 466 -7.46 6.46 -32.00
N ASP A 467 -7.15 7.37 -32.91
CA ASP A 467 -8.03 7.70 -34.05
C ASP A 467 -8.25 6.48 -34.96
N LYS A 468 -7.18 5.72 -35.23
CA LYS A 468 -7.28 4.45 -35.98
C LYS A 468 -8.15 3.41 -35.28
N LEU A 469 -8.04 3.28 -33.95
CA LEU A 469 -8.90 2.38 -33.18
C LEU A 469 -10.38 2.77 -33.30
N ARG A 470 -10.68 4.07 -33.15
CA ARG A 470 -12.04 4.63 -33.22
C ARG A 470 -12.66 4.59 -34.61
N ALA A 471 -11.85 4.71 -35.66
CA ALA A 471 -12.33 4.62 -37.04
C ALA A 471 -12.95 3.25 -37.37
N GLY A 472 -12.69 2.21 -36.56
CA GLY A 472 -13.33 0.89 -36.68
C GLY A 472 -12.83 0.03 -37.85
N GLY A 473 -11.89 0.55 -38.66
CA GLY A 473 -11.29 -0.18 -39.78
C GLY A 473 -10.33 -1.30 -39.36
N ALA A 474 -9.87 -2.05 -40.36
CA ALA A 474 -8.78 -3.00 -40.18
C ALA A 474 -7.47 -2.25 -39.85
N LEU A 475 -6.81 -2.65 -38.76
CA LEU A 475 -5.53 -2.08 -38.35
C LEU A 475 -4.38 -2.76 -39.09
N ALA A 476 -3.42 -1.98 -39.58
CA ALA A 476 -2.21 -2.52 -40.18
C ALA A 476 -1.40 -3.30 -39.12
N PRO A 477 -0.64 -4.36 -39.50
CA PRO A 477 0.14 -5.14 -38.53
C PRO A 477 1.03 -4.29 -37.61
N GLU A 478 1.69 -3.29 -38.17
CA GLU A 478 2.55 -2.35 -37.42
C GLU A 478 1.77 -1.52 -36.39
N ASP A 479 0.54 -1.09 -36.72
CA ASP A 479 -0.31 -0.35 -35.78
C ASP A 479 -0.75 -1.24 -34.61
N ARG A 480 -1.06 -2.51 -34.89
CA ARG A 480 -1.45 -3.50 -33.86
C ARG A 480 -0.29 -3.74 -32.90
N GLU A 481 0.91 -3.95 -33.42
CA GLU A 481 2.13 -4.13 -32.61
C GLU A 481 2.42 -2.91 -31.74
N ARG A 482 2.32 -1.69 -32.30
CA ARG A 482 2.53 -0.44 -31.55
C ARG A 482 1.50 -0.23 -30.45
N ILE A 483 0.21 -0.47 -30.72
CA ILE A 483 -0.86 -0.37 -29.72
C ILE A 483 -0.61 -1.38 -28.59
N ALA A 484 -0.36 -2.64 -28.94
CA ALA A 484 -0.11 -3.69 -27.96
C ALA A 484 1.13 -3.38 -27.12
N GLY A 485 2.25 -3.01 -27.75
CA GLY A 485 3.48 -2.62 -27.07
C GLY A 485 3.27 -1.48 -26.06
N ARG A 486 2.50 -0.45 -26.43
CA ARG A 486 2.17 0.67 -25.51
C ARG A 486 1.28 0.26 -24.34
N ILE A 487 0.36 -0.68 -24.54
CA ILE A 487 -0.53 -1.17 -23.48
C ILE A 487 0.22 -2.10 -22.53
N LYS A 488 1.13 -2.92 -23.03
CA LYS A 488 1.95 -3.86 -22.25
C LYS A 488 2.98 -3.18 -21.36
N GLN A 489 3.37 -1.95 -21.66
CA GLN A 489 4.33 -1.15 -20.89
C GLN A 489 3.66 -0.21 -19.88
N GLU A 490 4.29 0.04 -18.74
CA GLU A 490 3.78 1.01 -17.77
C GLU A 490 3.83 2.44 -18.33
N GLY A 491 2.74 3.19 -18.16
CA GLY A 491 2.55 4.48 -18.84
C GLY A 491 3.53 5.57 -18.40
N LYS A 492 3.98 5.53 -17.14
CA LYS A 492 4.90 6.53 -16.56
C LYS A 492 6.37 6.14 -16.67
N ASP A 493 6.63 4.87 -16.96
CA ASP A 493 7.96 4.29 -17.03
C ASP A 493 7.94 3.08 -17.97
N ARG A 494 8.21 3.34 -19.24
CA ARG A 494 8.10 2.34 -20.32
C ARG A 494 9.11 1.21 -20.22
N THR A 495 10.07 1.31 -19.29
CA THR A 495 11.00 0.23 -18.96
C THR A 495 10.35 -0.88 -18.13
N CYS A 496 9.18 -0.63 -17.55
CA CYS A 496 8.44 -1.56 -16.71
C CYS A 496 7.22 -2.14 -17.45
N THR A 497 6.73 -3.29 -16.99
CA THR A 497 5.51 -3.91 -17.53
C THR A 497 4.27 -3.33 -16.85
N SER A 498 3.18 -3.24 -17.62
CA SER A 498 1.85 -2.90 -17.09
C SER A 498 1.30 -4.02 -16.21
N SER A 499 0.31 -3.71 -15.35
CA SER A 499 -0.41 -4.71 -14.53
C SER A 499 -0.93 -5.89 -15.36
N ILE A 500 -1.55 -5.59 -16.50
CA ILE A 500 -2.15 -6.56 -17.44
C ILE A 500 -1.09 -7.56 -17.94
N GLU A 501 0.02 -7.04 -18.46
CA GLU A 501 1.12 -7.85 -18.97
C GLU A 501 1.81 -8.65 -17.85
N PHE A 502 2.00 -8.02 -16.69
CA PHE A 502 2.61 -8.64 -15.52
C PHE A 502 1.81 -9.86 -15.06
N HIS A 503 0.51 -9.70 -14.84
CA HIS A 503 -0.34 -10.79 -14.36
C HIS A 503 -0.47 -11.92 -15.38
N SER A 504 -0.70 -11.57 -16.65
CA SER A 504 -0.83 -12.56 -17.72
C SER A 504 0.41 -13.45 -17.82
N ARG A 505 1.61 -12.84 -17.86
CA ARG A 505 2.85 -13.62 -18.03
C ARG A 505 3.32 -14.30 -16.75
N ALA A 506 3.02 -13.75 -15.58
CA ALA A 506 3.41 -14.37 -14.31
C ALA A 506 2.70 -15.73 -14.12
N LEU A 507 1.43 -15.82 -14.52
CA LEU A 507 0.65 -17.07 -14.46
C LEU A 507 1.20 -18.17 -15.38
N ASP A 508 1.92 -17.80 -16.44
CA ASP A 508 2.54 -18.75 -17.36
C ASP A 508 3.85 -19.36 -16.83
N ILE A 509 4.46 -18.76 -15.79
CA ILE A 509 5.70 -19.23 -15.16
C ILE A 509 5.38 -20.45 -14.28
N PRO A 510 5.89 -21.66 -14.58
CA PRO A 510 5.51 -22.87 -13.86
C PRO A 510 5.86 -22.85 -12.37
N ASN A 511 7.01 -22.28 -12.00
CA ASN A 511 7.46 -22.09 -10.62
C ASN A 511 7.74 -20.60 -10.42
N CYS A 512 6.69 -19.80 -10.20
CA CYS A 512 6.83 -18.36 -10.11
C CYS A 512 7.27 -17.93 -8.70
N THR A 513 8.37 -17.19 -8.62
CA THR A 513 8.79 -16.43 -7.44
C THR A 513 8.47 -14.96 -7.64
N TYR A 514 7.87 -14.33 -6.63
CA TYR A 514 7.72 -12.89 -6.54
C TYR A 514 8.81 -12.28 -5.67
N LEU A 515 9.52 -11.31 -6.23
CA LEU A 515 10.44 -10.45 -5.49
C LEU A 515 9.80 -9.08 -5.31
N ASN A 516 9.31 -8.81 -4.11
CA ASN A 516 8.80 -7.50 -3.73
C ASN A 516 9.91 -6.64 -3.16
N MET A 517 9.94 -5.39 -3.60
CA MET A 517 10.91 -4.41 -3.15
C MET A 517 10.22 -3.10 -2.82
N ASP A 518 10.64 -2.48 -1.73
CA ASP A 518 10.06 -1.24 -1.20
C ASP A 518 11.19 -0.25 -0.90
N VAL A 519 11.17 0.89 -1.60
CA VAL A 519 12.24 1.89 -1.52
C VAL A 519 12.14 2.66 -0.21
N LEU A 520 13.27 2.78 0.48
CA LEU A 520 13.31 3.42 1.79
C LEU A 520 13.13 4.94 1.70
N ASP A 521 12.09 5.41 2.41
CA ASP A 521 11.86 6.81 2.75
C ASP A 521 11.61 7.74 1.57
N VAL A 522 10.98 7.24 0.50
CA VAL A 522 10.59 8.07 -0.65
C VAL A 522 9.75 9.27 -0.19
N GLY A 523 8.64 9.03 0.53
CA GLY A 523 7.77 10.12 0.99
C GLY A 523 8.44 11.09 1.98
N PRO A 524 9.17 10.64 3.02
CA PRO A 524 9.91 11.54 3.90
C PRO A 524 10.99 12.37 3.19
N LYS A 525 11.74 11.79 2.25
CA LYS A 525 12.75 12.51 1.46
C LYS A 525 12.11 13.53 0.52
N LEU A 526 10.96 13.20 -0.07
CA LEU A 526 10.19 14.14 -0.90
C LEU A 526 9.76 15.38 -0.10
N LEU A 527 9.36 15.23 1.17
CA LEU A 527 9.07 16.38 2.03
C LEU A 527 10.31 17.22 2.35
N GLN A 528 11.46 16.57 2.56
CA GLN A 528 12.74 17.30 2.72
C GLN A 528 13.15 18.05 1.45
N GLU A 529 12.86 17.48 0.27
CA GLU A 529 13.04 18.13 -1.03
C GLU A 529 12.18 19.40 -1.11
N PHE A 530 10.89 19.31 -0.75
CA PHE A 530 9.98 20.46 -0.74
C PHE A 530 10.39 21.54 0.26
N ASP A 531 10.80 21.14 1.46
CA ASP A 531 11.32 22.05 2.50
C ASP A 531 12.51 22.85 1.97
N ARG A 532 13.47 22.17 1.31
CA ARG A 532 14.63 22.81 0.68
C ARG A 532 14.22 23.77 -0.44
N LEU A 533 13.28 23.37 -1.31
CA LEU A 533 12.83 24.20 -2.42
C LEU A 533 12.13 25.48 -1.93
N LEU A 534 11.28 25.39 -0.92
CA LEU A 534 10.62 26.57 -0.34
C LEU A 534 11.62 27.53 0.30
N GLN A 535 12.65 27.01 0.98
CA GLN A 535 13.73 27.85 1.53
C GLN A 535 14.51 28.59 0.44
N GLN A 536 14.75 27.96 -0.73
CA GLN A 536 15.36 28.65 -1.87
C GLN A 536 14.46 29.79 -2.39
N VAL A 537 13.15 29.56 -2.43
CA VAL A 537 12.16 30.59 -2.82
C VAL A 537 12.18 31.77 -1.86
N GLU A 538 12.21 31.51 -0.55
CA GLU A 538 12.24 32.56 0.47
C GLU A 538 13.52 33.40 0.44
N ARG A 539 14.67 32.79 0.07
CA ARG A 539 15.94 33.51 -0.11
C ARG A 539 15.99 34.31 -1.42
N GLY A 540 15.03 34.10 -2.32
CA GLY A 540 15.00 34.70 -3.65
C GLY A 540 15.97 34.03 -4.65
N ASP A 541 16.46 32.84 -4.33
CA ASP A 541 17.32 32.06 -5.23
C ASP A 541 16.53 31.48 -6.43
N MET A 542 15.21 31.33 -6.26
CA MET A 542 14.29 30.73 -7.21
C MET A 542 12.88 31.31 -7.03
N SER A 543 12.06 31.35 -8.08
CA SER A 543 10.64 31.68 -7.95
C SER A 543 9.81 30.49 -7.47
N PHE A 544 8.66 30.74 -6.82
CA PHE A 544 7.73 29.67 -6.42
C PHE A 544 7.23 28.85 -7.63
N ALA A 545 7.09 29.49 -8.79
CA ALA A 545 6.66 28.83 -10.01
C ALA A 545 7.72 27.82 -10.50
N GLU A 546 8.99 28.22 -10.53
CA GLU A 546 10.10 27.32 -10.86
C GLU A 546 10.21 26.17 -9.84
N ALA A 547 10.15 26.48 -8.54
CA ALA A 547 10.19 25.46 -7.49
C ALA A 547 9.06 24.43 -7.64
N SER A 548 7.85 24.89 -7.98
CA SER A 548 6.71 24.01 -8.25
C SER A 548 6.90 23.11 -9.46
N LEU A 549 7.56 23.61 -10.51
CA LEU A 549 7.79 22.87 -11.75
C LEU A 549 8.88 21.80 -11.58
N ILE A 550 9.87 22.00 -10.72
CA ILE A 550 10.93 20.99 -10.49
C ILE A 550 10.67 20.08 -9.28
N ALA A 551 9.70 20.43 -8.43
CA ALA A 551 9.34 19.63 -7.26
C ALA A 551 9.00 18.19 -7.65
N GLY A 552 9.68 17.22 -7.03
CA GLY A 552 9.50 15.79 -7.25
C GLY A 552 10.31 15.21 -8.40
N ASP A 553 11.05 16.03 -9.16
CA ASP A 553 11.90 15.55 -10.26
C ASP A 553 13.04 14.67 -9.74
N GLU A 554 13.68 15.08 -8.65
CA GLU A 554 14.77 14.31 -8.02
C GLU A 554 14.25 12.94 -7.55
N THR A 555 13.10 12.93 -6.87
CA THR A 555 12.43 11.70 -6.46
C THR A 555 12.05 10.81 -7.65
N THR A 556 11.53 11.38 -8.73
CA THR A 556 11.17 10.64 -9.96
C THR A 556 12.40 10.01 -10.62
N ARG A 557 13.51 10.75 -10.75
CA ARG A 557 14.78 10.22 -11.26
C ARG A 557 15.32 9.09 -10.38
N ASN A 558 15.34 9.29 -9.06
CA ASN A 558 15.80 8.27 -8.12
C ASN A 558 14.99 6.97 -8.22
N MET A 559 13.66 7.06 -8.39
CA MET A 559 12.79 5.88 -8.57
C MET A 559 13.06 5.15 -9.90
N ARG A 560 13.34 5.89 -10.98
CA ARG A 560 13.70 5.31 -12.29
C ARG A 560 15.09 4.68 -12.26
N GLU A 561 16.07 5.31 -11.62
CA GLU A 561 17.40 4.73 -11.38
C GLU A 561 17.32 3.45 -10.55
N PHE A 562 16.47 3.43 -9.51
CA PHE A 562 16.18 2.22 -8.73
C PHE A 562 15.69 1.07 -9.65
N ARG A 563 14.74 1.34 -10.53
CA ARG A 563 14.20 0.36 -11.51
C ARG A 563 15.24 -0.07 -12.55
N ALA A 564 16.09 0.83 -13.01
CA ALA A 564 17.19 0.50 -13.90
C ALA A 564 18.19 -0.45 -13.25
N LYS A 565 18.53 -0.23 -11.97
CA LYS A 565 19.43 -1.13 -11.22
C LYS A 565 18.84 -2.52 -11.03
N ILE A 566 17.52 -2.62 -10.80
CA ILE A 566 16.81 -3.90 -10.77
C ILE A 566 16.96 -4.61 -12.12
N THR A 567 16.69 -3.88 -13.20
CA THR A 567 16.78 -4.40 -14.58
C THR A 567 18.19 -4.87 -14.92
N GLU A 568 19.21 -4.12 -14.51
CA GLU A 568 20.61 -4.50 -14.69
C GLU A 568 20.97 -5.79 -13.93
N ALA A 569 20.62 -5.88 -12.65
CA ALA A 569 20.84 -7.09 -11.85
C ALA A 569 20.14 -8.31 -12.47
N TYR A 570 18.89 -8.15 -12.90
CA TYR A 570 18.13 -9.21 -13.56
C TYR A 570 18.75 -9.64 -14.89
N ARG A 571 19.22 -8.69 -15.72
CA ARG A 571 19.90 -8.98 -16.98
C ARG A 571 21.21 -9.74 -16.79
N ASN A 572 21.97 -9.37 -15.76
CA ASN A 572 23.22 -10.05 -15.41
C ASN A 572 22.97 -11.51 -15.04
N LEU A 573 21.88 -11.78 -14.32
CA LEU A 573 21.46 -13.13 -13.93
C LEU A 573 20.95 -13.96 -15.12
N THR A 574 20.13 -13.36 -15.99
CA THR A 574 19.41 -14.08 -17.07
C THR A 574 20.13 -14.09 -18.42
N GLY A 575 21.26 -13.39 -18.55
CA GLY A 575 21.96 -13.27 -19.82
C GLY A 575 21.32 -12.28 -20.79
N GLY A 576 20.60 -11.27 -20.27
CA GLY A 576 20.11 -10.12 -21.05
C GLY A 576 18.59 -9.98 -21.16
N GLU A 577 17.80 -10.80 -20.46
CA GLU A 577 16.34 -10.68 -20.49
C GLU A 577 15.84 -9.44 -19.71
N THR A 578 14.68 -8.90 -20.10
CA THR A 578 14.02 -7.81 -19.37
C THR A 578 13.12 -8.42 -18.29
N PRO A 579 13.17 -7.93 -17.03
CA PRO A 579 12.34 -8.46 -15.96
C PRO A 579 10.84 -8.23 -16.23
N LEU A 580 10.01 -9.19 -15.80
CA LEU A 580 8.58 -9.00 -15.66
C LEU A 580 8.34 -8.23 -14.37
N MET A 581 8.26 -6.90 -14.46
CA MET A 581 8.31 -6.00 -13.32
C MET A 581 7.07 -5.09 -13.27
N LEU A 582 6.29 -5.22 -12.19
CA LEU A 582 5.18 -4.34 -11.83
C LEU A 582 5.67 -3.28 -10.85
N VAL A 583 5.28 -2.02 -11.05
CA VAL A 583 5.71 -0.91 -10.19
C VAL A 583 4.51 -0.13 -9.65
N GLY A 584 4.60 0.32 -8.40
CA GLY A 584 3.55 1.12 -7.77
C GLY A 584 4.14 2.06 -6.71
N GLY A 585 4.02 3.38 -6.90
CA GLY A 585 4.57 4.34 -5.95
C GLY A 585 6.06 4.13 -5.69
N ASP A 586 6.40 3.74 -4.46
CA ASP A 586 7.72 3.38 -3.94
C ASP A 586 8.03 1.87 -3.97
N GLU A 587 7.13 1.05 -4.50
CA GLU A 587 7.24 -0.42 -4.55
C GLU A 587 7.48 -0.95 -5.98
N ALA A 588 8.16 -2.09 -6.07
CA ALA A 588 8.34 -2.85 -7.30
C ALA A 588 8.22 -4.36 -7.01
N ALA A 589 7.54 -5.09 -7.88
CA ALA A 589 7.37 -6.53 -7.81
C ALA A 589 7.93 -7.17 -9.08
N ILE A 590 8.79 -8.17 -8.96
CA ILE A 590 9.32 -8.96 -10.08
C ILE A 590 8.72 -10.36 -10.03
N ALA A 591 8.24 -10.88 -11.16
CA ALA A 591 7.84 -12.27 -11.31
C ALA A 591 8.88 -13.03 -12.14
N MET A 592 9.41 -14.13 -11.63
CA MET A 592 10.46 -14.91 -12.31
C MET A 592 10.47 -16.38 -11.90
N ASP A 593 11.18 -17.23 -12.66
CA ASP A 593 11.31 -18.64 -12.30
C ASP A 593 12.13 -18.81 -11.01
N SER A 594 11.60 -19.59 -10.06
CA SER A 594 12.24 -19.85 -8.76
C SER A 594 13.64 -20.46 -8.86
N SER A 595 13.97 -21.14 -9.97
CA SER A 595 15.31 -21.70 -10.18
C SER A 595 16.40 -20.65 -10.40
N LEU A 596 16.01 -19.43 -10.75
CA LEU A 596 16.90 -18.30 -10.95
C LEU A 596 17.13 -17.51 -9.66
N VAL A 597 16.36 -17.75 -8.61
CA VAL A 597 16.43 -16.97 -7.36
C VAL A 597 17.27 -17.71 -6.33
N ASP A 598 18.43 -17.13 -6.04
CA ASP A 598 19.29 -17.54 -4.93
C ASP A 598 19.57 -16.39 -3.95
N ASP A 599 20.14 -16.73 -2.80
CA ASP A 599 20.42 -15.77 -1.74
C ASP A 599 21.45 -14.70 -2.17
N ALA A 600 22.36 -15.05 -3.09
CA ALA A 600 23.35 -14.12 -3.61
C ALA A 600 22.68 -13.02 -4.45
N PHE A 601 21.74 -13.41 -5.32
CA PHE A 601 20.96 -12.49 -6.14
C PHE A 601 20.08 -11.56 -5.28
N LEU A 602 19.42 -12.08 -4.24
CA LEU A 602 18.60 -11.26 -3.34
C LEU A 602 19.43 -10.19 -2.62
N MET A 603 20.63 -10.56 -2.20
CA MET A 603 21.56 -9.63 -1.57
C MET A 603 22.18 -8.64 -2.57
N GLU A 604 22.43 -9.07 -3.81
CA GLU A 604 22.83 -8.17 -4.90
C GLU A 604 21.76 -7.10 -5.15
N LEU A 605 20.49 -7.51 -5.29
CA LEU A 605 19.37 -6.58 -5.41
C LEU A 605 19.34 -5.62 -4.23
N ARG A 606 19.38 -6.12 -2.98
CA ARG A 606 19.35 -5.30 -1.75
C ARG A 606 20.45 -4.23 -1.74
N ARG A 607 21.66 -4.58 -2.17
CA ARG A 607 22.82 -3.68 -2.24
C ARG A 607 22.68 -2.65 -3.35
N ALA A 608 22.28 -3.09 -4.54
CA ALA A 608 22.17 -2.22 -5.70
C ALA A 608 21.09 -1.15 -5.49
N THR A 609 19.95 -1.56 -4.93
CA THR A 609 18.77 -0.70 -4.82
C THR A 609 18.66 0.07 -3.52
N ASN A 610 19.31 -0.41 -2.46
CA ASN A 610 19.06 0.04 -1.09
C ASN A 610 17.56 -0.01 -0.68
N SER A 611 16.80 -0.99 -1.19
CA SER A 611 15.37 -1.20 -0.86
C SER A 611 15.19 -2.34 0.15
N ARG A 612 14.02 -2.48 0.78
CA ARG A 612 13.64 -3.78 1.35
C ARG A 612 13.51 -4.78 0.19
N VAL A 613 13.94 -6.02 0.36
CA VAL A 613 13.80 -7.09 -0.66
C VAL A 613 13.14 -8.29 0.00
N VAL A 614 12.07 -8.79 -0.61
CA VAL A 614 11.22 -9.86 -0.07
C VAL A 614 10.96 -10.87 -1.17
N GLU A 615 11.43 -12.10 -0.97
CA GLU A 615 11.17 -13.26 -1.81
C GLU A 615 9.96 -14.04 -1.27
N THR A 616 9.01 -14.31 -2.15
CA THR A 616 7.93 -15.28 -1.90
C THR A 616 7.73 -16.18 -3.10
N VAL A 617 7.33 -17.42 -2.84
CA VAL A 617 7.32 -18.45 -3.87
C VAL A 617 5.91 -18.98 -4.06
N VAL A 618 5.43 -18.97 -5.31
CA VAL A 618 4.35 -19.85 -5.74
C VAL A 618 5.00 -21.20 -6.05
N ALA A 619 4.83 -22.17 -5.17
CA ALA A 619 5.10 -23.54 -5.54
C ALA A 619 4.08 -23.91 -6.60
N GLY A 620 4.52 -24.11 -7.85
CA GLY A 620 3.69 -24.77 -8.84
C GLY A 620 3.35 -26.14 -8.28
N SER A 621 2.19 -26.28 -7.65
CA SER A 621 1.64 -27.62 -7.43
C SER A 621 1.57 -28.21 -8.83
N GLU A 622 2.29 -29.32 -9.03
CA GLU A 622 2.51 -29.99 -10.31
C GLU A 622 1.35 -29.68 -11.26
N ARG A 623 1.59 -29.05 -12.42
CA ARG A 623 0.57 -28.83 -13.47
C ARG A 623 -0.14 -30.15 -13.75
N ARG A 624 -1.16 -30.50 -12.95
CA ARG A 624 -1.88 -31.76 -13.00
C ARG A 624 -2.91 -31.64 -14.09
N SER A 625 -2.44 -31.46 -15.33
CA SER A 625 -3.04 -31.89 -16.61
C SER A 625 -4.57 -31.74 -16.82
N SER A 626 -5.27 -30.99 -15.97
CA SER A 626 -6.74 -30.97 -15.82
C SER A 626 -7.27 -29.88 -14.85
N GLY A 627 -6.42 -28.99 -14.30
CA GLY A 627 -6.79 -28.09 -13.20
C GLY A 627 -7.55 -26.81 -13.61
N ASP A 628 -8.49 -26.40 -12.77
CA ASP A 628 -9.30 -25.18 -12.84
C ASP A 628 -8.44 -23.90 -12.80
N ASP A 629 -8.45 -23.09 -13.87
CA ASP A 629 -7.74 -21.80 -13.98
C ASP A 629 -7.96 -20.88 -12.77
N THR A 630 -9.13 -21.00 -12.13
CA THR A 630 -9.49 -20.26 -10.93
C THR A 630 -8.54 -20.56 -9.76
N GLN A 631 -8.10 -21.81 -9.61
CA GLN A 631 -7.19 -22.21 -8.54
C GLN A 631 -5.80 -21.59 -8.72
N ILE A 632 -5.28 -21.57 -9.96
CA ILE A 632 -3.98 -20.95 -10.28
C ILE A 632 -4.03 -19.45 -9.96
N ARG A 633 -5.12 -18.77 -10.34
CA ARG A 633 -5.32 -17.34 -10.04
C ARG A 633 -5.39 -17.07 -8.54
N ARG A 634 -6.00 -17.96 -7.74
CA ARG A 634 -6.00 -17.86 -6.27
C ARG A 634 -4.61 -18.05 -5.67
N GLU A 635 -3.82 -18.99 -6.17
CA GLU A 635 -2.45 -19.23 -5.72
C GLU A 635 -1.53 -18.04 -6.05
N HIS A 636 -1.68 -17.46 -7.24
CA HIS A 636 -1.04 -16.20 -7.66
C HIS A 636 -1.32 -15.07 -6.65
N LEU A 637 -2.60 -14.82 -6.34
CA LEU A 637 -2.99 -13.76 -5.40
C LEU A 637 -2.51 -14.03 -3.97
N ALA A 638 -2.56 -15.29 -3.54
CA ALA A 638 -2.08 -15.69 -2.22
C ALA A 638 -0.58 -15.41 -2.06
N ALA A 639 0.24 -15.69 -3.09
CA ALA A 639 1.66 -15.40 -3.07
C ALA A 639 1.95 -13.89 -3.07
N GLN A 640 1.22 -13.10 -3.85
CA GLN A 640 1.33 -11.63 -3.79
C GLN A 640 1.03 -11.10 -2.38
N LYS A 641 -0.03 -11.61 -1.74
CA LYS A 641 -0.39 -11.25 -0.37
C LYS A 641 0.68 -11.68 0.65
N LEU A 642 1.29 -12.84 0.46
CA LEU A 642 2.43 -13.29 1.29
C LEU A 642 3.64 -12.37 1.11
N ALA A 643 3.87 -11.86 -0.10
CA ALA A 643 4.95 -10.92 -0.39
C ALA A 643 4.72 -9.58 0.33
N GLU A 644 3.48 -9.09 0.37
CA GLU A 644 3.09 -7.93 1.17
C GLU A 644 3.33 -8.17 2.68
N GLN A 645 3.00 -9.36 3.19
CA GLN A 645 3.27 -9.73 4.58
C GLN A 645 4.77 -9.74 4.91
N GLY A 646 5.59 -10.29 4.01
CA GLY A 646 7.05 -10.26 4.15
C GLY A 646 7.61 -8.83 4.11
N SER A 647 7.03 -7.94 3.31
CA SER A 647 7.37 -6.50 3.29
C SER A 647 7.01 -5.81 4.61
N GLU A 648 5.86 -6.12 5.20
CA GLU A 648 5.48 -5.60 6.51
C GLU A 648 6.38 -6.14 7.63
N LEU A 649 6.76 -7.42 7.56
CA LEU A 649 7.75 -8.01 8.46
C LEU A 649 9.11 -7.30 8.37
N ALA A 650 9.61 -7.04 7.16
CA ALA A 650 10.83 -6.26 6.95
C ALA A 650 10.71 -4.85 7.55
N LYS A 651 9.57 -4.16 7.30
CA LYS A 651 9.25 -2.84 7.88
C LYS A 651 9.26 -2.88 9.42
N ASN A 652 8.75 -3.95 10.03
CA ASN A 652 8.70 -4.14 11.48
C ASN A 652 10.09 -4.39 12.08
N ILE A 653 10.90 -5.25 11.45
CA ILE A 653 12.29 -5.50 11.89
C ILE A 653 13.09 -4.20 11.82
N GLU A 654 13.09 -3.49 10.69
CA GLU A 654 13.81 -2.23 10.55
C GLU A 654 13.33 -1.18 11.55
N SER A 655 12.02 -1.07 11.76
CA SER A 655 11.45 -0.16 12.76
C SER A 655 11.87 -0.53 14.17
N GLY A 656 11.86 -1.82 14.53
CA GLY A 656 12.29 -2.31 15.83
C GLY A 656 13.76 -1.99 16.10
N VAL A 657 14.60 -2.16 15.09
CA VAL A 657 16.06 -1.96 15.18
C VAL A 657 16.40 -0.48 15.26
N ARG A 658 15.72 0.36 14.47
CA ARG A 658 15.78 1.81 14.59
C ARG A 658 15.39 2.24 16.00
N ASN A 659 14.24 1.77 16.50
CA ASN A 659 13.76 2.12 17.85
C ASN A 659 14.73 1.68 18.95
N LEU A 660 15.36 0.51 18.78
CA LEU A 660 16.36 -0.01 19.69
C LEU A 660 17.66 0.81 19.66
N ARG A 661 18.18 1.16 18.49
CA ARG A 661 19.35 2.04 18.35
C ARG A 661 19.10 3.41 18.99
N LEU A 662 17.93 3.98 18.74
CA LEU A 662 17.53 5.23 19.36
C LEU A 662 17.39 5.08 20.90
N ALA A 663 17.03 3.90 21.43
CA ALA A 663 16.92 3.68 22.88
C ALA A 663 18.30 3.54 23.52
N ILE A 664 19.21 2.86 22.82
CA ILE A 664 20.60 2.74 23.24
C ILE A 664 21.27 4.11 23.26
N ALA A 665 20.97 4.99 22.31
CA ALA A 665 21.50 6.35 22.29
C ALA A 665 21.15 7.19 23.53
N ASP A 666 20.11 6.81 24.29
CA ASP A 666 19.74 7.46 25.54
C ASP A 666 20.59 6.96 26.74
N LEU A 667 21.44 5.94 26.56
CA LEU A 667 22.39 5.46 27.57
C LEU A 667 23.73 6.23 27.51
N PRO A 668 24.52 6.29 28.59
CA PRO A 668 25.89 6.81 28.55
C PRO A 668 26.77 6.05 27.56
N SER A 669 27.70 6.73 26.88
CA SER A 669 28.55 6.13 25.84
C SER A 669 29.27 4.84 26.26
N GLU A 670 29.66 4.74 27.54
CA GLU A 670 30.31 3.57 28.13
C GLU A 670 29.38 2.33 28.20
N GLU A 671 28.07 2.55 28.40
CA GLU A 671 27.05 1.50 28.49
C GLU A 671 26.44 1.17 27.11
N GLN A 672 26.60 2.04 26.12
CA GLN A 672 26.10 1.81 24.76
C GLN A 672 26.79 0.64 24.08
N ALA A 673 28.12 0.52 24.24
CA ALA A 673 28.94 -0.45 23.54
C ALA A 673 28.44 -1.91 23.59
N PRO A 674 28.09 -2.50 24.76
CA PRO A 674 27.58 -3.88 24.82
C PRO A 674 26.24 -4.06 24.10
N PHE A 675 25.34 -3.08 24.18
CA PHE A 675 24.05 -3.15 23.49
C PHE A 675 24.21 -2.96 21.98
N LEU A 676 25.03 -2.00 21.55
CA LEU A 676 25.36 -1.81 20.13
C LEU A 676 26.03 -3.05 19.55
N ALA A 677 26.89 -3.74 20.31
CA ALA A 677 27.49 -5.00 19.89
C ALA A 677 26.43 -6.10 19.68
N GLN A 678 25.45 -6.21 20.58
CA GLN A 678 24.34 -7.16 20.44
C GLN A 678 23.44 -6.83 19.24
N VAL A 679 23.09 -5.55 19.05
CA VAL A 679 22.29 -5.09 17.90
C VAL A 679 23.03 -5.29 16.59
N ASN A 680 24.34 -5.00 16.55
CA ASN A 680 25.15 -5.25 15.37
C ASN A 680 25.31 -6.76 15.11
N GLY A 681 25.36 -7.58 16.17
CA GLY A 681 25.41 -9.04 16.10
C GLY A 681 24.13 -9.71 15.60
N LEU A 682 23.01 -8.97 15.52
CA LEU A 682 21.81 -9.43 14.81
C LEU A 682 22.01 -9.48 13.27
N ASN A 683 23.08 -8.87 12.73
CA ASN A 683 23.49 -8.86 11.30
C ASN A 683 22.47 -8.31 10.28
N ILE A 684 21.33 -7.84 10.74
CA ILE A 684 20.23 -7.16 10.04
C ILE A 684 20.54 -5.77 9.42
N ARG A 685 21.81 -5.40 9.22
CA ARG A 685 22.12 -4.09 8.59
C ARG A 685 21.68 -4.04 7.13
N GLN A 686 21.79 -5.17 6.44
CA GLN A 686 21.30 -5.40 5.09
C GLN A 686 20.75 -6.82 5.08
N PHE A 687 19.44 -6.93 4.96
CA PHE A 687 18.77 -8.22 4.89
C PHE A 687 17.77 -8.25 3.74
N ALA A 688 17.57 -9.45 3.20
CA ALA A 688 16.40 -9.80 2.41
C ALA A 688 15.51 -10.74 3.23
N VAL A 689 14.21 -10.74 2.97
CA VAL A 689 13.26 -11.67 3.58
C VAL A 689 12.95 -12.76 2.57
N LYS A 690 12.89 -14.02 2.99
CA LYS A 690 12.56 -15.17 2.14
C LYS A 690 11.50 -16.02 2.81
N GLN A 691 10.44 -16.35 2.09
CA GLN A 691 9.46 -17.30 2.57
C GLN A 691 10.04 -18.73 2.63
N ARG A 692 9.77 -19.45 3.72
CA ARG A 692 10.11 -20.87 3.83
C ARG A 692 9.25 -21.71 2.89
N LYS A 693 9.89 -22.59 2.11
CA LYS A 693 9.17 -23.46 1.16
C LYS A 693 8.22 -24.47 1.83
N GLU A 694 8.52 -24.89 3.06
CA GLU A 694 7.78 -25.96 3.76
C GLU A 694 6.98 -25.47 4.99
N ALA A 695 7.00 -24.17 5.29
CA ALA A 695 6.35 -23.59 6.46
C ALA A 695 5.76 -22.21 6.15
N GLN A 696 4.71 -21.79 6.87
CA GLN A 696 4.13 -20.44 6.76
C GLN A 696 5.01 -19.32 7.36
N GLY A 697 6.30 -19.56 7.55
CA GLY A 697 7.24 -18.64 8.19
C GLY A 697 8.20 -17.98 7.20
N PHE A 698 8.91 -16.97 7.68
CA PHE A 698 9.91 -16.24 6.91
C PHE A 698 11.30 -16.39 7.52
N ASP A 699 12.30 -16.41 6.66
CA ASP A 699 13.70 -16.32 7.00
C ASP A 699 14.26 -14.95 6.57
N LEU A 700 15.28 -14.49 7.29
CA LEU A 700 16.11 -13.37 6.91
C LEU A 700 17.40 -13.90 6.31
N ILE A 701 17.70 -13.45 5.09
CA ILE A 701 19.00 -13.62 4.47
C ILE A 701 19.83 -12.40 4.87
N VAL A 702 20.92 -12.64 5.56
CA VAL A 702 21.87 -11.58 5.97
C VAL A 702 23.26 -11.92 5.47
N GLU A 703 24.10 -10.90 5.32
CA GLU A 703 25.52 -11.11 4.99
C GLU A 703 26.24 -11.83 6.12
N ASP A 704 27.14 -12.73 5.76
CA ASP A 704 28.09 -13.27 6.73
C ASP A 704 29.11 -12.17 7.10
N PRO A 705 29.17 -11.70 8.36
CA PRO A 705 30.13 -10.69 8.77
C PRO A 705 31.59 -11.16 8.64
N ALA A 706 31.85 -12.47 8.60
CA ALA A 706 33.18 -13.03 8.35
C ALA A 706 33.52 -13.09 6.85
N ASN A 707 32.52 -13.10 5.97
CA ASN A 707 32.69 -13.13 4.53
C ASN A 707 31.51 -12.43 3.83
N PRO A 708 31.64 -11.15 3.43
CA PRO A 708 30.57 -10.41 2.78
C PRO A 708 30.07 -11.00 1.44
N ARG A 709 30.75 -12.02 0.90
CA ARG A 709 30.29 -12.78 -0.29
C ARG A 709 29.46 -14.01 0.06
N ALA A 710 29.37 -14.38 1.33
CA ALA A 710 28.52 -15.45 1.82
C ALA A 710 27.29 -14.87 2.52
N THR A 711 26.21 -15.64 2.53
CA THR A 711 24.96 -15.31 3.22
C THR A 711 24.72 -16.31 4.35
N MET A 712 23.98 -15.88 5.36
CA MET A 712 23.41 -16.77 6.37
C MET A 712 21.90 -16.55 6.46
N THR A 713 21.19 -17.61 6.80
CA THR A 713 19.72 -17.62 6.95
C THR A 713 19.37 -17.65 8.44
N VAL A 714 18.51 -16.74 8.87
CA VAL A 714 18.06 -16.63 10.27
C VAL A 714 16.54 -16.58 10.33
N ASP A 715 15.93 -17.28 11.28
CA ASP A 715 14.49 -17.22 11.52
C ASP A 715 14.03 -15.78 11.85
N ALA A 716 13.10 -15.23 11.06
CA ALA A 716 12.65 -13.85 11.22
C ALA A 716 11.87 -13.62 12.51
N ASP A 717 11.05 -14.59 12.94
CA ASP A 717 10.28 -14.50 14.19
C ASP A 717 11.22 -14.53 15.40
N ARG A 718 12.29 -15.34 15.33
CA ARG A 718 13.34 -15.36 16.36
C ARG A 718 14.09 -14.03 16.43
N VAL A 719 14.35 -13.39 15.29
CA VAL A 719 14.99 -12.06 15.25
C VAL A 719 14.09 -11.00 15.86
N LEU A 720 12.79 -11.00 15.52
CA LEU A 720 11.81 -10.12 16.15
C LEU A 720 11.76 -10.31 17.68
N ALA A 721 11.66 -11.56 18.14
CA ALA A 721 11.69 -11.86 19.57
C ALA A 721 12.97 -11.37 20.25
N SER A 722 14.12 -11.51 19.58
CA SER A 722 15.41 -11.00 20.09
C SER A 722 15.44 -9.47 20.15
N ILE A 723 14.87 -8.78 19.16
CA ILE A 723 14.74 -7.31 19.16
C ILE A 723 13.86 -6.86 20.33
N ASP A 724 12.74 -7.54 20.57
CA ASP A 724 11.81 -7.21 21.66
C ASP A 724 12.43 -7.46 23.04
N ASP A 725 13.17 -8.55 23.20
CA ASP A 725 13.92 -8.84 24.44
C ASP A 725 14.99 -7.77 24.70
N LEU A 726 15.80 -7.43 23.69
CA LEU A 726 16.79 -6.36 23.81
C LEU A 726 16.13 -5.03 24.12
N ARG A 727 15.01 -4.72 23.46
CA ARG A 727 14.25 -3.50 23.72
C ARG A 727 13.75 -3.46 25.16
N ARG A 728 13.26 -4.57 25.72
CA ARG A 728 12.83 -4.67 27.12
C ARG A 728 14.00 -4.41 28.07
N ILE A 729 15.15 -5.04 27.83
CA ILE A 729 16.36 -4.89 28.66
C ILE A 729 16.87 -3.44 28.60
N VAL A 730 17.02 -2.86 27.41
CA VAL A 730 17.47 -1.48 27.23
C VAL A 730 16.48 -0.51 27.87
N SER A 731 15.17 -0.72 27.69
CA SER A 731 14.14 0.13 28.30
C SER A 731 14.19 0.08 29.82
N GLN A 732 14.45 -1.10 30.40
CA GLN A 732 14.66 -1.25 31.84
C GLN A 732 15.90 -0.49 32.30
N ALA A 733 17.04 -0.66 31.62
CA ALA A 733 18.28 0.06 31.96
C ALA A 733 18.12 1.58 31.87
N VAL A 734 17.48 2.07 30.81
CA VAL A 734 17.13 3.49 30.65
C VAL A 734 16.20 3.95 31.78
N GLY A 735 15.18 3.15 32.13
CA GLY A 735 14.23 3.46 33.21
C GLY A 735 14.89 3.55 34.59
N GLU A 736 15.73 2.57 34.93
CA GLU A 736 16.52 2.56 36.17
C GLU A 736 17.44 3.77 36.25
N ARG A 737 18.08 4.14 35.12
CA ARG A 737 18.93 5.32 35.05
C ARG A 737 18.15 6.62 35.24
N ARG A 738 17.00 6.76 34.57
CA ARG A 738 16.10 7.92 34.73
C ARG A 738 15.64 8.04 36.19
N ALA A 739 15.26 6.94 36.83
CA ALA A 739 14.86 6.92 38.23
C ALA A 739 16.01 7.32 39.18
N ALA A 740 17.21 6.78 38.95
CA ALA A 740 18.39 7.13 39.74
C ALA A 740 18.76 8.61 39.63
N LEU A 741 18.74 9.17 38.40
CA LEU A 741 19.04 10.57 38.17
C LEU A 741 17.96 11.49 38.76
N LEU A 742 16.68 11.10 38.68
CA LEU A 742 15.58 11.84 39.29
C LEU A 742 15.71 11.86 40.82
N ALA A 743 16.08 10.74 41.43
CA ALA A 743 16.34 10.67 42.87
C ALA A 743 17.56 11.54 43.29
N GLU A 744 18.58 11.63 42.44
CA GLU A 744 19.77 12.48 42.66
C GLU A 744 19.44 13.98 42.57
N LEU A 745 18.63 14.37 41.58
CA LEU A 745 18.40 15.77 41.23
C LEU A 745 17.17 16.38 41.91
N SER A 746 16.12 15.61 42.18
CA SER A 746 14.89 16.14 42.80
C SER A 746 15.08 16.87 44.13
N PRO A 747 16.06 16.52 45.00
CA PRO A 747 16.31 17.30 46.22
C PRO A 747 16.91 18.69 45.95
N ARG A 748 17.54 18.90 44.79
CA ARG A 748 18.25 20.13 44.41
C ARG A 748 17.46 20.99 43.43
N TYR A 749 16.55 20.38 42.68
CA TYR A 749 15.79 20.99 41.60
C TYR A 749 14.32 20.56 41.75
N PRO A 750 13.50 21.30 42.53
CA PRO A 750 12.16 20.86 42.92
C PRO A 750 11.21 20.62 41.73
N ASN A 751 11.47 21.30 40.61
CA ASN A 751 10.67 21.21 39.39
C ASN A 751 11.14 20.08 38.45
N ILE A 752 12.22 19.37 38.78
CA ILE A 752 12.68 18.27 37.93
C ILE A 752 11.75 17.06 38.08
N ASP A 753 11.27 16.55 36.96
CA ASP A 753 10.33 15.44 36.91
C ASP A 753 10.79 14.38 35.88
N ALA A 754 10.01 13.31 35.77
CA ALA A 754 10.28 12.23 34.82
C ALA A 754 10.22 12.68 33.35
N SER A 755 9.52 13.78 33.03
CA SER A 755 9.41 14.29 31.66
C SER A 755 10.68 15.03 31.23
N ASN A 756 11.33 15.73 32.17
CA ASN A 756 12.53 16.52 31.90
C ASN A 756 13.84 15.75 32.14
N ILE A 757 13.81 14.63 32.89
CA ILE A 757 15.00 13.84 33.22
C ILE A 757 15.70 13.25 31.98
N ALA A 758 14.95 12.89 30.94
CA ALA A 758 15.50 12.36 29.69
C ALA A 758 16.37 13.40 28.97
N ARG A 759 15.94 14.66 28.98
CA ARG A 759 16.68 15.80 28.42
C ARG A 759 17.99 16.04 29.17
N VAL A 760 17.96 15.92 30.50
CA VAL A 760 19.15 16.05 31.36
C VAL A 760 20.18 14.96 31.06
N ILE A 761 19.76 13.69 30.90
CA ILE A 761 20.66 12.59 30.52
C ILE A 761 21.36 12.92 29.19
N ARG A 762 20.59 13.37 28.19
CA ARG A 762 21.14 13.66 26.87
C ARG A 762 22.10 14.83 26.86
N MET A 763 21.76 15.95 27.52
CA MET A 763 22.66 17.11 27.66
C MET A 763 23.98 16.72 28.35
N LYS A 764 23.91 15.83 29.34
CA LYS A 764 25.09 15.26 30.00
C LYS A 764 25.94 14.39 29.06
N ASN A 765 25.30 13.63 28.18
CA ASN A 765 25.98 12.76 27.20
C ASN A 765 26.55 13.51 25.99
N MET A 766 25.94 14.63 25.58
CA MET A 766 26.35 15.43 24.42
C MET A 766 27.59 16.32 24.66
N SER A 767 28.21 16.26 25.84
CA SER A 767 29.38 17.08 26.19
C SER A 767 29.14 18.59 26.02
N ALA A 768 27.91 19.06 26.30
CA ALA A 768 27.53 20.48 26.30
C ALA A 768 27.34 20.99 27.75
N PRO A 769 28.42 21.14 28.54
CA PRO A 769 28.34 21.42 29.98
C PRO A 769 27.67 22.76 30.30
N GLU A 770 27.78 23.75 29.42
CA GLU A 770 27.16 25.07 29.59
C GLU A 770 25.64 25.01 29.43
N GLU A 771 25.12 24.30 28.41
CA GLU A 771 23.67 24.11 28.21
C GLU A 771 23.06 23.24 29.31
N TYR A 772 23.78 22.20 29.73
CA TYR A 772 23.38 21.34 30.85
C TYR A 772 23.22 22.15 32.15
N GLN A 773 24.21 22.99 32.47
CA GLN A 773 24.18 23.79 33.68
C GLN A 773 23.09 24.88 33.60
N ALA A 774 22.95 25.56 32.46
CA ALA A 774 21.90 26.54 32.23
C ALA A 774 20.49 25.93 32.36
N PHE A 775 20.28 24.72 31.85
CA PHE A 775 19.03 23.99 31.99
C PHE A 775 18.74 23.65 33.45
N LEU A 776 19.72 23.11 34.18
CA LEU A 776 19.56 22.83 35.61
C LEU A 776 19.28 24.10 36.41
N ASP A 777 19.96 25.21 36.12
CA ASP A 777 19.74 26.47 36.81
C ASP A 777 18.35 27.07 36.52
N ALA A 778 17.77 26.83 35.35
CA ALA A 778 16.38 27.18 35.05
C ALA A 778 15.34 26.32 35.80
N MET A 779 15.75 25.16 36.33
CA MET A 779 14.89 24.23 37.09
C MET A 779 14.97 24.44 38.62
N LYS A 780 15.86 25.31 39.09
CA LYS A 780 15.87 25.82 40.47
C LYS A 780 14.77 26.85 40.65
#